data_AF-A0A9W6RRQ4-F1
#
_entry.id   AF-A0A9W6RRQ4-F1
#
_cell.length_a   1.000
_cell.length_b   1.000
_cell.length_c   1.000
_cell.angle_alpha   90.00
_cell.angle_beta   90.00
_cell.angle_gamma   90.00
#
_symmetry.space_group_name_H-M   'P 1'
#
loop_
_entity.id
_entity.type
_entity.pdbx_description
1 polymer ?
#
loop_
_entity_poly.entity_id
_entity_poly.type
_entity_poly.pdbx_seq_one_letter_code
_entity_poly.pdbx_strand_id
1 'polypeptide(L)'
;MTDSAHVTGASSAKRPQGSHSGASGGRAGQLALMLGALGVVYGDIGTSPLYALQTVFSIDHGAVRPTSGDVYGVISMVFWSVTLIVSVKYVVFILRADNDGEGGVMALAALVRRVLGGVRGRAAAVMALGVFGASLFYGDSVITPAISVLSAVEGLKVATPSLSHVVVPVAATILTLLFVAQRWGTHRVGSLFGPVMVLWFSAIAVAGVQEVVRRPGIITGLSPTYAGAFVLDHPYIAFIAMGAVVLSITGAEALYADMGHFGRRPIRRAWFAVVFPALTLNYLGQGALILRDPRSIANPFFLLLPTWARVPMVVLATLATVIASQAVITGAFSVSRQAVRLGFLPFLRIRHTSPREVGQVYVPAVNWILFVGVLGLMLGFRSSERLATAYGVAVTATLIITTVLFLVVARAHWGWAVWRLVVVAVVIGGAEVTYFAANLTKVAHGGWLPLLIAVSVFTIMKTWERGREIVTERRTAKEGPLPEFVETLRGSDVVRVPGTAVFPHPTKATTPLALRANVEHNQVVHEHVVIVSTMDENVPHVPVAERASVDDLGYRDDGLVHVTLRYGFQDDRDIPAALRRLASDRTNAELNIDPDQASYFLSKVTLQVTRAPGMRMWRKRLFLVLANNAASPAERFNLPELRLVVMGSQVDI
;
A
#
# COMPACT_ATOMS: atom_id res chain seq x y z
N MET A 1 -20.91 -13.33 51.15
CA MET A 1 -20.57 -11.91 51.44
C MET A 1 -19.08 -11.84 51.67
N THR A 2 -18.37 -11.08 50.81
CA THR A 2 -17.15 -10.27 51.11
C THR A 2 -15.95 -10.94 51.81
N ASP A 3 -14.68 -10.75 51.45
CA ASP A 3 -13.99 -10.05 50.38
C ASP A 3 -12.46 -10.34 50.55
N SER A 4 -11.73 -10.23 49.44
CA SER A 4 -10.31 -9.82 49.23
C SER A 4 -9.07 -10.24 50.08
N ALA A 5 -8.02 -10.62 49.30
CA ALA A 5 -6.60 -10.22 49.34
C ALA A 5 -5.66 -10.79 50.45
N HIS A 6 -4.43 -11.27 50.21
CA HIS A 6 -3.38 -10.84 49.28
C HIS A 6 -2.41 -12.00 48.95
N VAL A 7 -2.00 -12.12 47.69
CA VAL A 7 -0.83 -12.90 47.24
C VAL A 7 0.22 -11.92 46.70
N THR A 8 1.48 -12.03 47.16
CA THR A 8 2.63 -11.33 46.58
C THR A 8 3.75 -12.33 46.26
N GLY A 9 4.43 -12.11 45.13
CA GLY A 9 5.78 -12.64 44.88
C GLY A 9 5.96 -13.53 43.64
N ALA A 10 5.76 -13.00 42.43
CA ALA A 10 6.30 -13.62 41.21
C ALA A 10 7.50 -12.81 40.70
N SER A 11 8.66 -13.45 40.72
CA SER A 11 9.96 -12.96 40.26
C SER A 11 9.97 -12.71 38.75
N SER A 12 10.38 -11.51 38.34
CA SER A 12 10.53 -11.09 36.94
C SER A 12 11.85 -11.61 36.38
N ALA A 13 11.78 -12.68 35.57
CA ALA A 13 12.91 -13.17 34.80
C ALA A 13 13.17 -12.25 33.59
N LYS A 14 14.33 -11.59 33.58
CA LYS A 14 14.86 -10.79 32.47
C LYS A 14 15.00 -11.64 31.20
N ARG A 15 14.33 -11.25 30.12
CA ARG A 15 14.60 -11.72 28.75
C ARG A 15 16.02 -11.33 28.30
N PRO A 16 16.77 -12.18 27.60
CA PRO A 16 18.07 -11.81 27.07
C PRO A 16 17.91 -10.84 25.89
N GLN A 17 18.59 -9.69 25.98
CA GLN A 17 18.75 -8.76 24.87
C GLN A 17 19.60 -9.43 23.79
N GLY A 18 19.02 -9.61 22.60
CA GLY A 18 19.74 -10.06 21.41
C GLY A 18 20.88 -9.09 21.08
N SER A 19 22.08 -9.65 20.97
CA SER A 19 23.31 -8.95 20.61
C SER A 19 23.21 -8.37 19.20
N HIS A 20 23.16 -7.04 19.09
CA HIS A 20 23.45 -6.32 17.85
C HIS A 20 24.95 -6.43 17.54
N SER A 21 25.34 -7.41 16.72
CA SER A 21 26.66 -7.44 16.08
C SER A 21 26.64 -6.55 14.83
N GLY A 22 27.60 -5.60 14.74
CA GLY A 22 27.91 -4.87 13.50
C GLY A 22 27.85 -3.34 13.52
N ALA A 23 28.18 -2.67 14.63
CA ALA A 23 28.34 -1.21 14.67
C ALA A 23 29.71 -0.76 14.10
N SER A 24 29.88 -0.83 12.78
CA SER A 24 30.94 -0.11 12.05
C SER A 24 30.50 0.45 10.69
N GLY A 25 29.22 0.29 10.30
CA GLY A 25 28.65 0.77 9.02
C GLY A 25 27.75 2.02 9.09
N GLY A 26 27.70 2.74 10.22
CA GLY A 26 26.60 3.65 10.56
C GLY A 26 26.35 4.85 9.63
N ARG A 27 27.38 5.43 8.99
CA ARG A 27 27.21 6.55 8.04
C ARG A 27 27.04 6.08 6.60
N ALA A 28 27.82 5.09 6.16
CA ALA A 28 27.74 4.54 4.81
C ALA A 28 26.39 3.84 4.56
N GLY A 29 25.89 3.07 5.54
CA GLY A 29 24.56 2.46 5.47
C GLY A 29 23.43 3.48 5.45
N GLN A 30 23.57 4.60 6.18
CA GLN A 30 22.57 5.68 6.15
C GLN A 30 22.53 6.43 4.82
N LEU A 31 23.69 6.67 4.19
CA LEU A 31 23.76 7.29 2.86
C LEU A 31 23.20 6.36 1.78
N ALA A 32 23.50 5.06 1.85
CA ALA A 32 22.92 4.06 0.94
C ALA A 32 21.39 4.00 1.07
N LEU A 33 20.85 4.01 2.30
CA LEU A 33 19.39 4.07 2.53
C LEU A 33 18.78 5.39 2.06
N MET A 34 19.49 6.52 2.19
CA MET A 34 19.03 7.82 1.69
C MET A 34 19.00 7.85 0.16
N LEU A 35 20.01 7.26 -0.51
CA LEU A 35 20.03 7.08 -1.96
C LEU A 35 18.93 6.13 -2.43
N GLY A 36 18.67 5.05 -1.69
CA GLY A 36 17.54 4.15 -1.95
C GLY A 36 16.19 4.87 -1.82
N ALA A 37 16.02 5.68 -0.76
CA ALA A 37 14.82 6.48 -0.57
C ALA A 37 14.65 7.53 -1.67
N LEU A 38 15.72 8.21 -2.11
CA LEU A 38 15.68 9.11 -3.26
C LEU A 38 15.26 8.39 -4.55
N GLY A 39 15.80 7.19 -4.75
CA GLY A 39 15.53 6.38 -5.94
C GLY A 39 14.12 5.82 -6.02
N VAL A 40 13.42 5.60 -4.91
CA VAL A 40 12.11 4.94 -4.94
C VAL A 40 10.99 5.85 -4.44
N VAL A 41 11.20 6.57 -3.34
CA VAL A 41 10.12 7.27 -2.63
C VAL A 41 9.75 8.60 -3.31
N TYR A 42 10.72 9.27 -3.93
CA TYR A 42 10.55 10.64 -4.44
C TYR A 42 10.38 10.76 -5.94
N GLY A 43 10.29 9.64 -6.66
CA GLY A 43 10.08 9.65 -8.11
C GLY A 43 8.78 10.37 -8.49
N ASP A 44 7.66 10.00 -7.87
CA ASP A 44 6.32 10.53 -8.17
C ASP A 44 6.26 12.06 -8.04
N ILE A 45 6.39 12.56 -6.80
CA ILE A 45 6.40 14.01 -6.55
C ILE A 45 7.54 14.74 -7.28
N GLY A 46 8.69 14.08 -7.46
CA GLY A 46 9.86 14.64 -8.12
C GLY A 46 9.67 14.90 -9.61
N THR A 47 8.69 14.26 -10.24
CA THR A 47 8.37 14.42 -11.67
C THR A 47 7.22 15.39 -11.94
N SER A 48 6.50 15.82 -10.90
CA SER A 48 5.44 16.82 -11.01
C SER A 48 5.82 18.16 -11.68
N PRO A 49 7.07 18.66 -11.63
CA PRO A 49 7.41 19.88 -12.35
C PRO A 49 7.28 19.79 -13.87
N LEU A 50 7.21 18.57 -14.44
CA LEU A 50 6.99 18.35 -15.87
C LEU A 50 5.63 18.87 -16.34
N TYR A 51 4.60 18.86 -15.48
CA TYR A 51 3.22 19.14 -15.88
C TYR A 51 2.48 20.13 -14.96
N ALA A 52 2.91 20.34 -13.72
CA ALA A 52 2.14 21.10 -12.74
C ALA A 52 1.90 22.57 -13.15
N LEU A 53 2.96 23.34 -13.43
CA LEU A 53 2.80 24.75 -13.84
C LEU A 53 2.18 24.90 -15.22
N GLN A 54 2.54 24.02 -16.17
CA GLN A 54 1.89 23.99 -17.49
C GLN A 54 0.37 23.89 -17.33
N THR A 55 -0.10 22.97 -16.47
CA THR A 55 -1.52 22.78 -16.21
C THR A 55 -2.16 23.98 -15.53
N VAL A 56 -1.46 24.65 -14.60
CA VAL A 56 -2.01 25.86 -13.93
C VAL A 56 -2.25 26.99 -14.93
N PHE A 57 -1.39 27.18 -15.92
CA PHE A 57 -1.56 28.24 -16.92
C PHE A 57 -2.39 27.84 -18.15
N SER A 58 -2.62 26.54 -18.39
CA SER A 58 -3.51 26.06 -19.45
C SER A 58 -4.94 25.77 -18.97
N ILE A 59 -5.18 25.71 -17.66
CA ILE A 59 -6.49 25.41 -17.11
C ILE A 59 -7.56 26.42 -17.54
N ASP A 60 -8.76 25.90 -17.81
CA ASP A 60 -9.95 26.66 -18.17
C ASP A 60 -9.68 27.73 -19.25
N HIS A 61 -9.05 27.30 -20.35
CA HIS A 61 -8.69 28.15 -21.49
C HIS A 61 -7.73 29.31 -21.14
N GLY A 62 -6.87 29.12 -20.14
CA GLY A 62 -5.91 30.13 -19.70
C GLY A 62 -6.53 31.17 -18.76
N ALA A 63 -7.39 30.72 -17.84
CA ALA A 63 -8.00 31.58 -16.82
C ALA A 63 -6.93 32.30 -15.97
N VAL A 64 -5.82 31.61 -15.67
CA VAL A 64 -4.64 32.19 -15.04
C VAL A 64 -3.77 32.84 -16.13
N ARG A 65 -3.54 34.14 -16.04
CA ARG A 65 -2.76 34.86 -17.05
C ARG A 65 -1.28 34.87 -16.66
N PRO A 66 -0.34 34.90 -17.62
CA PRO A 66 1.09 35.04 -17.33
C PRO A 66 1.45 36.50 -16.98
N THR A 67 0.71 37.11 -16.05
CA THR A 67 0.97 38.46 -15.53
C THR A 67 1.87 38.37 -14.29
N SER A 68 2.46 39.50 -13.89
CA SER A 68 3.32 39.50 -12.70
C SER A 68 2.56 39.03 -11.46
N GLY A 69 1.38 39.57 -11.19
CA GLY A 69 0.59 39.21 -10.00
C GLY A 69 0.25 37.73 -9.94
N ASP A 70 -0.32 37.19 -11.02
CA ASP A 70 -0.75 35.79 -11.10
C ASP A 70 0.43 34.82 -10.96
N VAL A 71 1.57 35.10 -11.60
CA VAL A 71 2.74 34.22 -11.50
C VAL A 71 3.28 34.17 -10.07
N TYR A 72 3.43 35.33 -9.41
CA TYR A 72 3.86 35.34 -7.99
C TYR A 72 2.84 34.63 -7.09
N GLY A 73 1.54 34.83 -7.34
CA GLY A 73 0.46 34.16 -6.62
C GLY A 73 0.51 32.64 -6.75
N VAL A 74 0.65 32.13 -7.97
CA VAL A 74 0.75 30.69 -8.28
C VAL A 74 2.01 30.08 -7.67
N ILE A 75 3.17 30.74 -7.80
CA ILE A 75 4.42 30.25 -7.19
C ILE A 75 4.31 30.17 -5.67
N SER A 76 3.72 31.19 -5.05
CA SER A 76 3.44 31.18 -3.62
C SER A 76 2.49 30.05 -3.24
N MET A 77 1.42 29.82 -4.01
CA MET A 77 0.50 28.71 -3.76
C MET A 77 1.23 27.38 -3.81
N VAL A 78 1.93 27.07 -4.92
CA VAL A 78 2.69 25.81 -5.09
C VAL A 78 3.68 25.59 -3.94
N PHE A 79 4.47 26.62 -3.59
CA PHE A 79 5.44 26.52 -2.51
C PHE A 79 4.78 26.18 -1.17
N TRP A 80 3.68 26.87 -0.82
CA TRP A 80 2.98 26.63 0.43
C TRP A 80 2.16 25.34 0.42
N SER A 81 1.67 24.85 -0.73
CA SER A 81 1.08 23.52 -0.87
C SER A 81 2.11 22.44 -0.53
N VAL A 82 3.29 22.49 -1.15
CA VAL A 82 4.38 21.52 -0.92
C VAL A 82 4.90 21.62 0.52
N THR A 83 4.97 22.83 1.07
CA THR A 83 5.40 23.05 2.46
C THR A 83 4.37 22.49 3.45
N LEU A 84 3.11 22.88 3.36
CA LEU A 84 2.08 22.49 4.34
C LEU A 84 1.70 21.02 4.21
N ILE A 85 1.42 20.54 3.00
CA ILE A 85 0.97 19.17 2.80
C ILE A 85 2.15 18.21 2.87
N VAL A 86 3.16 18.38 2.03
CA VAL A 86 4.21 17.36 1.94
C VAL A 86 5.20 17.48 3.09
N SER A 87 5.73 18.67 3.36
CA SER A 87 6.78 18.84 4.37
C SER A 87 6.23 18.73 5.80
N VAL A 88 5.17 19.49 6.11
CA VAL A 88 4.62 19.54 7.47
C VAL A 88 3.70 18.34 7.74
N LYS A 89 2.62 18.16 6.97
CA LYS A 89 1.68 17.07 7.22
C LYS A 89 2.33 15.70 7.00
N TYR A 90 2.88 15.41 5.83
CA TYR A 90 3.40 14.06 5.55
C TYR A 90 4.72 13.76 6.26
N VAL A 91 5.75 14.56 5.98
CA VAL A 91 7.12 14.25 6.39
C VAL A 91 7.35 14.47 7.90
N VAL A 92 6.76 15.50 8.50
CA VAL A 92 6.94 15.78 9.94
C VAL A 92 5.94 15.01 10.81
N PHE A 93 4.66 14.95 10.42
CA PHE A 93 3.62 14.34 11.25
C PHE A 93 3.28 12.91 10.88
N ILE A 94 2.83 12.64 9.65
CA ILE A 94 2.28 11.31 9.27
C ILE A 94 3.35 10.21 9.29
N LEU A 95 4.60 10.47 8.88
CA LEU A 95 5.69 9.48 8.97
C LEU A 95 6.00 9.01 10.40
N ARG A 96 5.38 9.59 11.44
CA ARG A 96 5.48 9.11 12.83
C ARG A 96 4.35 8.17 13.21
N ALA A 97 3.29 8.07 12.41
CA ALA A 97 2.12 7.25 12.67
C ALA A 97 2.23 5.92 11.92
N ASP A 98 3.23 5.10 12.25
CA ASP A 98 3.40 3.79 11.65
C ASP A 98 2.59 2.70 12.38
N ASN A 99 2.25 1.63 11.65
CA ASN A 99 1.70 0.41 12.23
C ASN A 99 2.70 -0.74 12.00
N ASP A 100 3.46 -1.08 13.03
CA ASP A 100 4.55 -2.07 12.99
C ASP A 100 5.58 -1.77 11.88
N GLY A 101 5.94 -0.49 11.74
CA GLY A 101 6.86 0.01 10.71
C GLY A 101 6.24 0.24 9.33
N GLU A 102 5.01 -0.23 9.06
CA GLU A 102 4.31 0.03 7.81
C GLU A 102 3.58 1.38 7.83
N GLY A 103 3.57 2.06 6.68
CA GLY A 103 2.76 3.26 6.45
C GLY A 103 1.66 3.03 5.42
N GLY A 104 1.02 4.12 5.02
CA GLY A 104 -0.14 4.12 4.13
C GLY A 104 -1.47 4.22 4.86
N VAL A 105 -2.52 4.51 4.10
CA VAL A 105 -3.86 4.81 4.66
C VAL A 105 -4.50 3.59 5.34
N MET A 106 -4.20 2.37 4.86
CA MET A 106 -4.67 1.11 5.47
C MET A 106 -3.96 0.81 6.79
N ALA A 107 -2.63 1.01 6.84
CA ALA A 107 -1.86 0.90 8.06
C ALA A 107 -2.37 1.90 9.12
N LEU A 108 -2.65 3.14 8.70
CA LEU A 108 -3.21 4.16 9.58
C LEU A 108 -4.61 3.79 10.08
N ALA A 109 -5.49 3.27 9.21
CA ALA A 109 -6.82 2.81 9.62
C ALA A 109 -6.77 1.62 10.58
N ALA A 110 -5.84 0.68 10.37
CA ALA A 110 -5.61 -0.44 11.28
C ALA A 110 -5.11 0.04 12.66
N LEU A 111 -4.19 1.01 12.69
CA LEU A 111 -3.72 1.64 13.93
C LEU A 111 -4.88 2.33 14.67
N VAL A 112 -5.70 3.12 13.96
CA VAL A 112 -6.88 3.77 14.56
C VAL A 112 -7.84 2.73 15.14
N ARG A 113 -8.13 1.64 14.41
CA ARG A 113 -8.98 0.55 14.91
C ARG A 113 -8.43 -0.06 16.21
N ARG A 114 -7.12 -0.26 16.31
CA ARG A 114 -6.46 -0.81 17.51
C ARG A 114 -6.60 0.11 18.70
N VAL A 115 -6.44 1.42 18.47
CA VAL A 115 -6.45 2.45 19.52
C VAL A 115 -7.87 2.82 19.99
N LEU A 116 -8.87 2.80 19.09
CA LEU A 116 -10.24 3.21 19.43
C LEU A 116 -11.02 2.19 20.28
N GLY A 117 -10.54 0.95 20.43
CA GLY A 117 -11.08 -0.07 21.35
C GLY A 117 -12.59 -0.38 21.25
N GLY A 118 -12.96 -1.58 20.79
CA GLY A 118 -14.26 -2.24 21.05
C GLY A 118 -15.57 -1.61 20.53
N VAL A 119 -15.64 -0.30 20.28
CA VAL A 119 -16.86 0.37 19.78
C VAL A 119 -17.07 0.00 18.31
N ARG A 120 -17.80 -1.10 18.10
CA ARG A 120 -18.03 -1.74 16.80
C ARG A 120 -18.37 -0.75 15.68
N GLY A 121 -19.23 0.24 15.94
CA GLY A 121 -19.63 1.23 14.94
C GLY A 121 -18.52 2.20 14.49
N ARG A 122 -17.76 2.77 15.44
CA ARG A 122 -16.68 3.72 15.12
C ARG A 122 -15.50 3.04 14.44
N ALA A 123 -15.14 1.85 14.92
CA ALA A 123 -14.10 1.02 14.31
C ALA A 123 -14.47 0.63 12.87
N ALA A 124 -15.73 0.24 12.62
CA ALA A 124 -16.21 -0.10 11.28
C ALA A 124 -16.17 1.11 10.33
N ALA A 125 -16.58 2.30 10.80
CA ALA A 125 -16.53 3.52 9.99
C ALA A 125 -15.09 3.91 9.61
N VAL A 126 -14.16 3.84 10.56
CA VAL A 126 -12.73 4.09 10.31
C VAL A 126 -12.15 3.10 9.31
N MET A 127 -12.45 1.81 9.46
CA MET A 127 -11.98 0.80 8.51
C MET A 127 -12.56 1.02 7.12
N ALA A 128 -13.85 1.36 7.02
CA ALA A 128 -14.47 1.71 5.75
C ALA A 128 -13.79 2.92 5.10
N LEU A 129 -13.44 3.94 5.89
CA LEU A 129 -12.71 5.12 5.42
C LEU A 129 -11.30 4.75 4.92
N GLY A 130 -10.59 3.90 5.65
CA GLY A 130 -9.27 3.38 5.24
C GLY A 130 -9.33 2.58 3.94
N VAL A 131 -10.32 1.70 3.81
CA VAL A 131 -10.56 0.91 2.58
C VAL A 131 -10.93 1.82 1.41
N PHE A 132 -11.72 2.87 1.65
CA PHE A 132 -12.04 3.85 0.63
C PHE A 132 -10.80 4.66 0.20
N GLY A 133 -9.98 5.11 1.15
CA GLY A 133 -8.69 5.75 0.86
C GLY A 133 -7.75 4.83 0.07
N ALA A 134 -7.68 3.55 0.42
CA ALA A 134 -6.90 2.56 -0.32
C ALA A 134 -7.41 2.41 -1.76
N SER A 135 -8.73 2.43 -1.94
CA SER A 135 -9.37 2.33 -3.24
C SER A 135 -9.10 3.57 -4.11
N LEU A 136 -9.10 4.76 -3.52
CA LEU A 136 -8.70 6.01 -4.19
C LEU A 136 -7.24 5.98 -4.63
N PHE A 137 -6.34 5.41 -3.81
CA PHE A 137 -4.94 5.21 -4.16
C PHE A 137 -4.76 4.29 -5.39
N TYR A 138 -5.60 3.26 -5.59
CA TYR A 138 -5.59 2.50 -6.85
C TYR A 138 -6.01 3.34 -8.05
N GLY A 139 -6.97 4.24 -7.88
CA GLY A 139 -7.37 5.19 -8.92
C GLY A 139 -6.21 6.08 -9.35
N ASP A 140 -5.45 6.61 -8.38
CA ASP A 140 -4.22 7.37 -8.62
C ASP A 140 -3.12 6.52 -9.27
N SER A 141 -2.97 5.27 -8.83
CA SER A 141 -1.97 4.33 -9.36
C SER A 141 -2.11 4.01 -10.85
N VAL A 142 -3.30 4.23 -11.41
CA VAL A 142 -3.58 4.08 -12.86
C VAL A 142 -3.22 5.35 -13.65
N ILE A 143 -3.27 6.52 -13.03
CA ILE A 143 -3.07 7.80 -13.70
C ILE A 143 -1.60 8.19 -13.70
N THR A 144 -0.92 8.06 -12.56
CA THR A 144 0.44 8.58 -12.35
C THR A 144 1.44 8.06 -13.39
N PRO A 145 1.49 6.76 -13.72
CA PRO A 145 2.40 6.28 -14.76
C PRO A 145 2.08 6.83 -16.15
N ALA A 146 0.80 7.01 -16.47
CA ALA A 146 0.37 7.53 -17.76
C ALA A 146 0.72 9.02 -17.91
N ILE A 147 0.38 9.86 -16.92
CA ILE A 147 0.66 11.30 -16.99
C ILE A 147 2.16 11.57 -16.95
N SER A 148 2.91 10.88 -16.09
CA SER A 148 4.35 11.12 -15.91
C SER A 148 5.13 10.75 -17.17
N VAL A 149 4.98 9.51 -17.67
CA VAL A 149 5.73 9.06 -18.86
C VAL A 149 5.31 9.85 -20.09
N LEU A 150 4.02 10.16 -20.26
CA LEU A 150 3.56 10.97 -21.38
C LEU A 150 4.15 12.39 -21.31
N SER A 151 4.19 13.03 -20.14
CA SER A 151 4.77 14.38 -19.96
C SER A 151 6.27 14.40 -20.26
N ALA A 152 7.02 13.37 -19.86
CA ALA A 152 8.44 13.27 -20.18
C ALA A 152 8.70 13.14 -21.69
N VAL A 153 7.97 12.24 -22.36
CA VAL A 153 8.15 11.99 -23.81
C VAL A 153 7.62 13.17 -24.64
N GLU A 154 6.64 13.92 -24.15
CA GLU A 154 6.15 15.13 -24.82
C GLU A 154 7.20 16.24 -24.93
N GLY A 155 8.25 16.22 -24.12
CA GLY A 155 9.40 17.11 -24.32
C GLY A 155 10.07 16.94 -25.69
N LEU A 156 9.89 15.79 -26.35
CA LEU A 156 10.33 15.58 -27.72
C LEU A 156 9.61 16.51 -28.71
N LYS A 157 8.36 16.90 -28.45
CA LYS A 157 7.63 17.90 -29.26
C LYS A 157 8.32 19.27 -29.21
N VAL A 158 8.91 19.61 -28.06
CA VAL A 158 9.61 20.89 -27.81
C VAL A 158 11.04 20.86 -28.38
N ALA A 159 11.70 19.71 -28.34
CA ALA A 159 13.04 19.52 -28.86
C ALA A 159 13.06 19.31 -30.38
N THR A 160 12.10 18.58 -30.92
CA THR A 160 12.02 18.17 -32.33
C THR A 160 10.55 17.98 -32.75
N PRO A 161 9.87 19.04 -33.22
CA PRO A 161 8.43 19.01 -33.52
C PRO A 161 7.99 17.94 -34.54
N SER A 162 8.87 17.52 -35.45
CA SER A 162 8.61 16.47 -36.43
C SER A 162 8.36 15.09 -35.79
N LEU A 163 8.82 14.86 -34.56
CA LEU A 163 8.64 13.61 -33.80
C LEU A 163 7.39 13.62 -32.91
N SER A 164 6.47 14.58 -33.09
CA SER A 164 5.23 14.65 -32.31
C SER A 164 4.31 13.43 -32.44
N HIS A 165 4.34 12.76 -33.61
CA HIS A 165 3.53 11.56 -33.90
C HIS A 165 4.03 10.28 -33.20
N VAL A 166 5.31 10.23 -32.80
CA VAL A 166 5.88 9.04 -32.11
C VAL A 166 5.72 9.08 -30.59
N VAL A 167 5.24 10.18 -30.02
CA VAL A 167 5.15 10.37 -28.56
C VAL A 167 4.31 9.29 -27.88
N VAL A 168 3.08 9.05 -28.37
CA VAL A 168 2.19 8.04 -27.78
C VAL A 168 2.73 6.62 -27.98
N PRO A 169 3.18 6.20 -29.18
CA PRO A 169 3.84 4.89 -29.36
C PRO A 169 5.05 4.66 -28.45
N VAL A 170 5.92 5.67 -28.29
CA VAL A 170 7.11 5.58 -27.43
C VAL A 170 6.70 5.44 -25.96
N ALA A 171 5.78 6.28 -25.48
CA ALA A 171 5.26 6.18 -24.11
C ALA A 171 4.61 4.81 -23.84
N ALA A 172 3.79 4.30 -24.77
CA ALA A 172 3.18 2.97 -24.67
C ALA A 172 4.22 1.85 -24.61
N THR A 173 5.29 1.96 -25.40
CA THR A 173 6.40 1.00 -25.39
C THR A 173 7.13 1.02 -24.04
N ILE A 174 7.44 2.21 -23.52
CA ILE A 174 8.11 2.38 -22.22
C ILE A 174 7.26 1.75 -21.11
N LEU A 175 5.96 2.06 -21.04
CA LEU A 175 5.08 1.48 -20.02
C LEU A 175 4.91 -0.03 -20.18
N THR A 176 4.81 -0.54 -21.41
CA THR A 176 4.74 -1.99 -21.65
C THR A 176 5.99 -2.70 -21.14
N LEU A 177 7.17 -2.20 -21.50
CA LEU A 177 8.45 -2.75 -21.01
C LEU A 177 8.52 -2.68 -19.47
N LEU A 178 8.05 -1.58 -18.89
CA LEU A 178 8.01 -1.38 -17.45
C LEU A 178 7.16 -2.46 -16.76
N PHE A 179 5.92 -2.66 -17.21
CA PHE A 179 4.98 -3.60 -16.60
C PHE A 179 5.39 -5.07 -16.81
N VAL A 180 6.01 -5.40 -17.94
CA VAL A 180 6.62 -6.72 -18.18
C VAL A 180 7.82 -6.93 -17.27
N ALA A 181 8.60 -5.89 -17.00
CA ALA A 181 9.80 -5.98 -16.18
C ALA A 181 9.52 -6.23 -14.69
N GLN A 182 8.30 -5.97 -14.19
CA GLN A 182 7.96 -6.08 -12.76
C GLN A 182 8.22 -7.46 -12.16
N ARG A 183 8.10 -8.53 -12.95
CA ARG A 183 8.28 -9.91 -12.48
C ARG A 183 9.71 -10.22 -12.01
N TRP A 184 10.71 -9.46 -12.47
CA TRP A 184 12.10 -9.65 -12.09
C TRP A 184 12.50 -8.88 -10.82
N GLY A 185 11.57 -8.09 -10.27
CA GLY A 185 11.78 -7.31 -9.06
C GLY A 185 12.68 -6.08 -9.27
N THR A 186 12.60 -5.13 -8.34
CA THR A 186 13.42 -3.92 -8.34
C THR A 186 14.85 -4.17 -7.86
N HIS A 187 15.16 -5.31 -7.24
CA HIS A 187 16.50 -5.60 -6.70
C HIS A 187 17.63 -5.52 -7.74
N ARG A 188 17.40 -5.95 -9.00
CA ARG A 188 18.44 -5.94 -10.04
C ARG A 188 18.77 -4.54 -10.61
N VAL A 189 17.82 -3.60 -10.51
CA VAL A 189 17.94 -2.25 -11.13
C VAL A 189 17.91 -1.13 -10.09
N GLY A 190 17.47 -1.42 -8.87
CA GLY A 190 17.25 -0.44 -7.80
C GLY A 190 18.52 0.27 -7.33
N SER A 191 19.69 -0.33 -7.54
CA SER A 191 20.98 0.35 -7.32
C SER A 191 21.20 1.55 -8.24
N LEU A 192 20.60 1.55 -9.44
CA LEU A 192 20.69 2.65 -10.41
C LEU A 192 19.66 3.76 -10.16
N PHE A 193 18.55 3.44 -9.47
CA PHE A 193 17.48 4.42 -9.24
C PHE A 193 17.94 5.62 -8.42
N GLY A 194 18.70 5.39 -7.34
CA GLY A 194 19.23 6.45 -6.50
C GLY A 194 20.11 7.44 -7.28
N PRO A 195 21.17 6.99 -7.96
CA PRO A 195 22.03 7.84 -8.80
C PRO A 195 21.25 8.62 -9.88
N VAL A 196 20.31 7.98 -10.59
CA VAL A 196 19.49 8.65 -11.61
C VAL A 196 18.63 9.75 -10.99
N MET A 197 18.02 9.51 -9.83
CA MET A 197 17.21 10.52 -9.15
C MET A 197 18.06 11.67 -8.58
N VAL A 198 19.28 11.41 -8.10
CA VAL A 198 20.22 12.47 -7.71
C VAL A 198 20.58 13.34 -8.92
N LEU A 199 20.87 12.72 -10.06
CA LEU A 199 21.13 13.44 -11.30
C LEU A 199 19.91 14.27 -11.74
N TRP A 200 18.71 13.70 -11.68
CA TRP A 200 17.45 14.39 -11.96
C TRP A 200 17.25 15.63 -11.08
N PHE A 201 17.29 15.46 -9.75
CA PHE A 201 17.09 16.57 -8.82
C PHE A 201 18.16 17.66 -8.97
N SER A 202 19.41 17.26 -9.22
CA SER A 202 20.50 18.21 -9.48
C SER A 202 20.26 18.98 -10.78
N ALA A 203 19.85 18.31 -11.85
CA ALA A 203 19.60 18.92 -13.15
C ALA A 203 18.45 19.93 -13.10
N ILE A 204 17.32 19.59 -12.45
CA ILE A 204 16.17 20.51 -12.33
C ILE A 204 16.49 21.70 -11.40
N ALA A 205 17.32 21.49 -10.37
CA ALA A 205 17.79 22.56 -9.49
C ALA A 205 18.70 23.53 -10.23
N VAL A 206 19.67 23.03 -10.99
CA VAL A 206 20.57 23.87 -11.82
C VAL A 206 19.79 24.67 -12.84
N ALA A 207 18.85 24.03 -13.55
CA ALA A 207 17.98 24.72 -14.51
C ALA A 207 17.13 25.82 -13.83
N GLY A 208 16.62 25.55 -12.62
CA GLY A 208 15.88 26.53 -11.84
C GLY A 208 16.73 27.73 -11.41
N VAL A 209 17.91 27.48 -10.83
CA VAL A 209 18.84 28.51 -10.36
C VAL A 209 19.24 29.47 -11.47
N GLN A 210 19.44 28.98 -12.70
CA GLN A 210 19.82 29.82 -13.83
C GLN A 210 18.81 30.95 -14.11
N GLU A 211 17.51 30.67 -14.09
CA GLU A 211 16.50 31.72 -14.28
C GLU A 211 16.24 32.53 -13.00
N VAL A 212 16.39 31.94 -11.81
CA VAL A 212 16.32 32.69 -10.54
C VAL A 212 17.40 33.77 -10.46
N VAL A 213 18.64 33.46 -10.87
CA VAL A 213 19.74 34.44 -10.91
C VAL A 213 19.46 35.54 -11.93
N ARG A 214 18.81 35.23 -13.06
CA ARG A 214 18.40 36.23 -14.06
C ARG A 214 17.29 37.15 -13.58
N ARG A 215 16.42 36.67 -12.69
CA ARG A 215 15.34 37.47 -12.09
C ARG A 215 15.20 37.20 -10.59
N PRO A 216 16.12 37.74 -9.75
CA PRO A 216 16.17 37.45 -8.32
C PRO A 216 14.89 37.81 -7.56
N GLY A 217 14.13 38.78 -8.06
CA GLY A 217 12.84 39.17 -7.52
C GLY A 217 11.86 38.01 -7.37
N ILE A 218 11.95 36.94 -8.16
CA ILE A 218 11.04 35.79 -8.07
C ILE A 218 11.04 35.12 -6.68
N ILE A 219 12.14 35.25 -5.92
CA ILE A 219 12.27 34.71 -4.56
C ILE A 219 11.23 35.31 -3.60
N THR A 220 10.79 36.56 -3.83
CA THR A 220 9.73 37.16 -2.99
C THR A 220 8.42 36.37 -3.10
N GLY A 221 8.20 35.63 -4.20
CA GLY A 221 7.08 34.73 -4.40
C GLY A 221 6.99 33.57 -3.41
N LEU A 222 8.02 33.34 -2.58
CA LEU A 222 7.92 32.41 -1.45
C LEU A 222 7.08 32.96 -0.29
N SER A 223 6.86 34.28 -0.24
CA SER A 223 6.03 34.90 0.78
C SER A 223 4.55 34.52 0.61
N PRO A 224 3.87 34.02 1.66
CA PRO A 224 2.46 33.63 1.60
C PRO A 224 1.53 34.81 1.28
N THR A 225 2.02 36.05 1.42
CA THR A 225 1.29 37.27 1.06
C THR A 225 0.89 37.27 -0.40
N TYR A 226 1.69 36.70 -1.31
CA TYR A 226 1.35 36.65 -2.74
C TYR A 226 0.21 35.68 -3.03
N ALA A 227 0.20 34.49 -2.40
CA ALA A 227 -0.95 33.60 -2.49
C ALA A 227 -2.21 34.24 -1.89
N GLY A 228 -2.08 34.91 -0.73
CA GLY A 228 -3.18 35.63 -0.11
C GLY A 228 -3.74 36.74 -0.99
N ALA A 229 -2.88 37.59 -1.55
CA ALA A 229 -3.26 38.64 -2.49
C ALA A 229 -3.96 38.06 -3.73
N PHE A 230 -3.41 37.01 -4.34
CA PHE A 230 -4.02 36.37 -5.50
C PHE A 230 -5.41 35.79 -5.22
N VAL A 231 -5.63 35.22 -4.04
CA VAL A 231 -6.96 34.76 -3.60
C VAL A 231 -7.93 35.92 -3.39
N LEU A 232 -7.47 37.04 -2.83
CA LEU A 232 -8.31 38.20 -2.54
C LEU A 232 -8.67 38.98 -3.82
N ASP A 233 -7.69 39.18 -4.71
CA ASP A 233 -7.85 39.94 -5.95
C ASP A 233 -8.62 39.14 -7.01
N HIS A 234 -8.41 37.81 -7.06
CA HIS A 234 -8.96 36.92 -8.08
C HIS A 234 -9.53 35.62 -7.49
N PRO A 235 -10.54 35.66 -6.61
CA PRO A 235 -11.00 34.50 -5.83
C PRO A 235 -11.45 33.31 -6.70
N TYR A 236 -12.16 33.57 -7.80
CA TYR A 236 -12.62 32.51 -8.70
C TYR A 236 -11.46 31.87 -9.48
N ILE A 237 -10.54 32.67 -10.00
CA ILE A 237 -9.37 32.19 -10.76
C ILE A 237 -8.43 31.44 -9.82
N ALA A 238 -8.20 31.95 -8.61
CA ALA A 238 -7.45 31.29 -7.55
C ALA A 238 -8.05 29.92 -7.20
N PHE A 239 -9.38 29.82 -7.09
CA PHE A 239 -10.07 28.55 -6.85
C PHE A 239 -9.84 27.55 -7.99
N ILE A 240 -9.91 27.98 -9.26
CA ILE A 240 -9.58 27.12 -10.41
C ILE A 240 -8.11 26.71 -10.38
N ALA A 241 -7.20 27.66 -10.14
CA ALA A 241 -5.76 27.43 -10.08
C ALA A 241 -5.39 26.39 -9.02
N MET A 242 -6.02 26.43 -7.84
CA MET A 242 -5.86 25.42 -6.78
C MET A 242 -6.16 24.01 -7.29
N GLY A 243 -7.12 23.86 -8.20
CA GLY A 243 -7.42 22.60 -8.88
C GLY A 243 -6.25 22.01 -9.67
N ALA A 244 -5.35 22.85 -10.20
CA ALA A 244 -4.13 22.43 -10.90
C ALA A 244 -2.89 22.45 -9.99
N VAL A 245 -2.80 23.36 -9.02
CA VAL A 245 -1.69 23.43 -8.05
C VAL A 245 -1.54 22.12 -7.28
N VAL A 246 -2.64 21.40 -7.04
CA VAL A 246 -2.60 20.09 -6.39
C VAL A 246 -1.67 19.08 -7.06
N LEU A 247 -1.41 19.24 -8.37
CA LEU A 247 -0.49 18.40 -9.14
C LEU A 247 0.96 18.48 -8.65
N SER A 248 1.31 19.53 -7.92
CA SER A 248 2.64 19.69 -7.30
C SER A 248 2.85 18.88 -6.02
N ILE A 249 1.77 18.39 -5.41
CA ILE A 249 1.80 17.64 -4.15
C ILE A 249 1.40 16.17 -4.31
N THR A 250 1.19 15.71 -5.55
CA THR A 250 0.88 14.30 -5.83
C THR A 250 2.08 13.43 -5.50
N GLY A 251 1.82 12.22 -4.99
CA GLY A 251 2.87 11.28 -4.55
C GLY A 251 3.25 11.40 -3.07
N ALA A 252 2.64 12.31 -2.31
CA ALA A 252 2.80 12.36 -0.86
C ALA A 252 2.29 11.07 -0.17
N GLU A 253 1.22 10.47 -0.70
CA GLU A 253 0.68 9.19 -0.23
C GLU A 253 1.63 8.02 -0.52
N ALA A 254 2.26 8.00 -1.69
CA ALA A 254 3.25 6.98 -2.06
C ALA A 254 4.43 7.01 -1.09
N LEU A 255 4.89 8.21 -0.72
CA LEU A 255 5.94 8.39 0.30
C LEU A 255 5.57 7.77 1.64
N TYR A 256 4.30 7.89 2.05
CA TYR A 256 3.84 7.28 3.29
C TYR A 256 3.71 5.76 3.18
N ALA A 257 3.23 5.23 2.05
CA ALA A 257 3.13 3.78 1.82
C ALA A 257 4.50 3.09 1.83
N ASP A 258 5.54 3.75 1.28
CA ASP A 258 6.90 3.21 1.21
C ASP A 258 7.71 3.32 2.51
N MET A 259 7.11 3.83 3.59
CA MET A 259 7.77 3.90 4.90
C MET A 259 8.23 2.52 5.40
N GLY A 260 7.51 1.44 5.05
CA GLY A 260 7.87 0.08 5.41
C GLY A 260 9.19 -0.42 4.80
N HIS A 261 9.71 0.25 3.76
CA HIS A 261 10.96 -0.12 3.08
C HIS A 261 12.16 0.66 3.61
N PHE A 262 12.03 1.98 3.72
CA PHE A 262 13.18 2.86 4.00
C PHE A 262 13.17 3.43 5.42
N GLY A 263 12.02 3.37 6.09
CA GLY A 263 11.79 4.01 7.38
C GLY A 263 11.75 5.54 7.30
N ARG A 264 11.26 6.16 8.37
CA ARG A 264 11.02 7.62 8.44
C ARG A 264 12.27 8.51 8.32
N ARG A 265 13.42 8.07 8.83
CA ARG A 265 14.62 8.93 8.94
C ARG A 265 15.30 9.19 7.59
N PRO A 266 15.58 8.17 6.76
CA PRO A 266 16.16 8.37 5.42
C PRO A 266 15.25 9.19 4.53
N ILE A 267 13.94 8.89 4.52
CA ILE A 267 12.90 9.64 3.81
C ILE A 267 13.00 11.13 4.20
N ARG A 268 12.85 11.46 5.49
CA ARG A 268 12.89 12.85 5.95
C ARG A 268 14.16 13.61 5.57
N ARG A 269 15.34 12.96 5.63
CA ARG A 269 16.62 13.61 5.27
C ARG A 269 16.70 13.87 3.77
N ALA A 270 16.34 12.90 2.94
CA ALA A 270 16.30 13.05 1.49
C ALA A 270 15.36 14.20 1.06
N TRP A 271 14.19 14.31 1.70
CA TRP A 271 13.25 15.41 1.45
C TRP A 271 13.89 16.78 1.64
N PHE A 272 14.36 17.08 2.86
CA PHE A 272 14.83 18.43 3.19
C PHE A 272 16.21 18.75 2.60
N ALA A 273 17.04 17.75 2.33
CA ALA A 273 18.39 17.97 1.80
C ALA A 273 18.44 18.10 0.27
N VAL A 274 17.56 17.39 -0.45
CA VAL A 274 17.66 17.27 -1.92
C VAL A 274 16.36 17.66 -2.59
N VAL A 275 15.26 16.98 -2.26
CA VAL A 275 14.02 17.04 -3.04
C VAL A 275 13.32 18.39 -2.90
N PHE A 276 13.07 18.83 -1.66
CA PHE A 276 12.37 20.09 -1.39
C PHE A 276 13.13 21.31 -1.94
N PRO A 277 14.46 21.44 -1.74
CA PRO A 277 15.22 22.52 -2.38
C PRO A 277 15.16 22.47 -3.91
N ALA A 278 15.34 21.29 -4.52
CA ALA A 278 15.35 21.14 -5.98
C ALA A 278 14.00 21.52 -6.61
N LEU A 279 12.89 21.04 -6.03
CA LEU A 279 11.54 21.39 -6.48
C LEU A 279 11.26 22.89 -6.32
N THR A 280 11.63 23.48 -5.18
CA THR A 280 11.46 24.92 -4.92
C THR A 280 12.21 25.75 -5.96
N LEU A 281 13.48 25.44 -6.21
CA LEU A 281 14.30 26.13 -7.21
C LEU A 281 13.74 25.97 -8.61
N ASN A 282 13.25 24.78 -8.96
CA ASN A 282 12.69 24.53 -10.28
C ASN A 282 11.39 25.32 -10.51
N TYR A 283 10.46 25.33 -9.55
CA TYR A 283 9.22 26.11 -9.66
C TYR A 283 9.51 27.61 -9.72
N LEU A 284 10.42 28.13 -8.89
CA LEU A 284 10.88 29.52 -8.98
C LEU A 284 11.46 29.83 -10.38
N GLY A 285 12.31 28.95 -10.92
CA GLY A 285 12.88 29.13 -12.25
C GLY A 285 11.84 29.14 -13.37
N GLN A 286 10.87 28.22 -13.32
CA GLN A 286 9.74 28.21 -14.27
C GLN A 286 8.90 29.49 -14.17
N GLY A 287 8.62 29.97 -12.95
CA GLY A 287 7.94 31.26 -12.74
C GLY A 287 8.72 32.45 -13.31
N ALA A 288 10.03 32.50 -13.05
CA ALA A 288 10.91 33.52 -13.60
C ALA A 288 10.95 33.52 -15.14
N LEU A 289 10.95 32.33 -15.75
CA LEU A 289 10.87 32.16 -17.21
C LEU A 289 9.55 32.70 -17.76
N ILE A 290 8.42 32.35 -17.16
CA ILE A 290 7.08 32.80 -17.61
C ILE A 290 6.97 34.32 -17.54
N LEU A 291 7.52 34.95 -16.49
CA LEU A 291 7.56 36.40 -16.39
C LEU A 291 8.44 37.07 -17.45
N ARG A 292 9.41 36.35 -18.01
CA ARG A 292 10.33 36.85 -19.04
C ARG A 292 9.80 36.62 -20.45
N ASP A 293 9.23 35.44 -20.71
CA ASP A 293 8.58 35.07 -21.96
C ASP A 293 7.23 34.37 -21.68
N PRO A 294 6.11 35.12 -21.72
CA PRO A 294 4.77 34.58 -21.48
C PRO A 294 4.38 33.39 -22.37
N ARG A 295 5.00 33.24 -23.55
CA ARG A 295 4.74 32.09 -24.45
C ARG A 295 5.25 30.77 -23.88
N SER A 296 6.12 30.82 -22.87
CA SER A 296 6.67 29.62 -22.24
C SER A 296 5.65 28.80 -21.46
N ILE A 297 4.44 29.32 -21.19
CA ILE A 297 3.34 28.56 -20.56
C ILE A 297 2.97 27.28 -21.29
N ALA A 298 3.28 27.18 -22.60
CA ALA A 298 3.03 25.98 -23.39
C ALA A 298 3.84 24.76 -22.91
N ASN A 299 5.07 24.97 -22.43
CA ASN A 299 5.87 23.93 -21.79
C ASN A 299 7.00 24.56 -20.93
N PRO A 300 6.67 25.10 -19.75
CA PRO A 300 7.61 25.89 -18.95
C PRO A 300 8.82 25.05 -18.50
N PHE A 301 8.65 23.74 -18.29
CA PHE A 301 9.73 22.85 -17.89
C PHE A 301 10.80 22.67 -18.98
N PHE A 302 10.42 22.23 -20.19
CA PHE A 302 11.42 21.97 -21.25
C PHE A 302 11.96 23.27 -21.87
N LEU A 303 11.19 24.36 -21.83
CA LEU A 303 11.64 25.68 -22.28
C LEU A 303 12.59 26.38 -21.28
N LEU A 304 12.63 25.93 -20.02
CA LEU A 304 13.61 26.36 -19.02
C LEU A 304 15.05 26.04 -19.44
N LEU A 305 15.22 25.01 -20.29
CA LEU A 305 16.52 24.48 -20.66
C LEU A 305 17.04 25.10 -21.96
N PRO A 306 18.37 25.30 -22.06
CA PRO A 306 18.99 25.67 -23.31
C PRO A 306 18.75 24.58 -24.37
N THR A 307 18.72 24.96 -25.65
CA THR A 307 18.34 24.07 -26.76
C THR A 307 19.13 22.76 -26.80
N TRP A 308 20.45 22.81 -26.53
CA TRP A 308 21.31 21.62 -26.50
C TRP A 308 20.96 20.64 -25.38
N ALA A 309 20.40 21.12 -24.26
CA ALA A 309 20.10 20.31 -23.08
C ALA A 309 18.69 19.69 -23.11
N ARG A 310 17.82 20.08 -24.07
CA ARG A 310 16.45 19.58 -24.15
C ARG A 310 16.37 18.07 -24.40
N VAL A 311 17.10 17.56 -25.40
CA VAL A 311 17.11 16.11 -25.71
C VAL A 311 17.70 15.28 -24.57
N PRO A 312 18.88 15.62 -24.00
CA PRO A 312 19.38 14.96 -22.79
C PRO A 312 18.38 14.97 -21.63
N MET A 313 17.67 16.09 -21.42
CA MET A 313 16.64 16.16 -20.39
C MET A 313 15.44 15.27 -20.70
N VAL A 314 14.99 15.15 -21.95
CA VAL A 314 13.90 14.20 -22.30
C VAL A 314 14.27 12.78 -21.89
N VAL A 315 15.52 12.36 -22.15
CA VAL A 315 16.01 11.04 -21.73
C VAL A 315 16.02 10.92 -20.21
N LEU A 316 16.57 11.91 -19.50
CA LEU A 316 16.64 11.90 -18.05
C LEU A 316 15.24 11.93 -17.39
N ALA A 317 14.32 12.75 -17.92
CA ALA A 317 12.92 12.81 -17.50
C ALA A 317 12.21 11.48 -17.76
N THR A 318 12.50 10.81 -18.88
CA THR A 318 11.95 9.48 -19.17
C THR A 318 12.43 8.46 -18.15
N LEU A 319 13.72 8.48 -17.78
CA LEU A 319 14.25 7.61 -16.73
C LEU A 319 13.63 7.92 -15.36
N ALA A 320 13.51 9.21 -14.99
CA ALA A 320 12.89 9.63 -13.73
C ALA A 320 11.40 9.24 -13.65
N THR A 321 10.65 9.36 -14.75
CA THR A 321 9.22 9.01 -14.80
C THR A 321 8.98 7.50 -14.84
N VAL A 322 9.91 6.72 -15.42
CA VAL A 322 9.94 5.27 -15.26
C VAL A 322 10.11 4.90 -13.79
N ILE A 323 11.07 5.54 -13.10
CA ILE A 323 11.30 5.33 -11.66
C ILE A 323 10.09 5.75 -10.82
N ALA A 324 9.48 6.90 -11.12
CA ALA A 324 8.24 7.36 -10.48
C ALA A 324 7.10 6.35 -10.62
N SER A 325 6.92 5.82 -11.83
CA SER A 325 5.91 4.80 -12.11
C SER A 325 6.17 3.50 -11.32
N GLN A 326 7.44 3.12 -11.12
CA GLN A 326 7.80 1.97 -10.28
C GLN A 326 7.40 2.13 -8.82
N ALA A 327 7.61 3.31 -8.25
CA ALA A 327 7.25 3.61 -6.88
C ALA A 327 5.75 3.38 -6.65
N VAL A 328 4.93 3.94 -7.53
CA VAL A 328 3.46 3.86 -7.46
C VAL A 328 2.97 2.42 -7.64
N ILE A 329 3.52 1.68 -8.62
CA ILE A 329 3.19 0.25 -8.83
C ILE A 329 3.55 -0.58 -7.59
N THR A 330 4.72 -0.35 -7.00
CA THR A 330 5.17 -1.03 -5.77
C THR A 330 4.30 -0.66 -4.56
N GLY A 331 3.89 0.61 -4.46
CA GLY A 331 2.92 1.07 -3.47
C GLY A 331 1.59 0.34 -3.60
N ALA A 332 1.08 0.13 -4.82
CA ALA A 332 -0.15 -0.60 -5.06
C ALA A 332 -0.04 -2.09 -4.64
N PHE A 333 1.12 -2.72 -4.85
CA PHE A 333 1.40 -4.07 -4.35
C PHE A 333 1.41 -4.12 -2.81
N SER A 334 1.99 -3.11 -2.17
CA SER A 334 2.01 -2.99 -0.69
C SER A 334 0.61 -2.82 -0.11
N VAL A 335 -0.20 -1.93 -0.70
CA VAL A 335 -1.60 -1.73 -0.32
C VAL A 335 -2.44 -3.00 -0.57
N SER A 336 -2.18 -3.72 -1.67
CA SER A 336 -2.82 -5.02 -1.95
C SER A 336 -2.53 -6.03 -0.85
N ARG A 337 -1.25 -6.15 -0.46
CA ARG A 337 -0.83 -7.04 0.62
C ARG A 337 -1.48 -6.67 1.95
N GLN A 338 -1.52 -5.39 2.29
CA GLN A 338 -2.20 -4.89 3.48
C GLN A 338 -3.70 -5.23 3.47
N ALA A 339 -4.36 -5.06 2.33
CA ALA A 339 -5.76 -5.43 2.15
C ALA A 339 -6.00 -6.95 2.31
N VAL A 340 -5.10 -7.80 1.81
CA VAL A 340 -5.16 -9.25 2.04
C VAL A 340 -4.98 -9.59 3.53
N ARG A 341 -3.97 -9.01 4.20
CA ARG A 341 -3.70 -9.21 5.64
C ARG A 341 -4.89 -8.80 6.52
N LEU A 342 -5.56 -7.71 6.15
CA LEU A 342 -6.74 -7.20 6.86
C LEU A 342 -8.04 -7.91 6.45
N GLY A 343 -8.00 -8.84 5.50
CA GLY A 343 -9.16 -9.65 5.07
C GLY A 343 -10.14 -8.94 4.13
N PHE A 344 -9.69 -7.88 3.44
CA PHE A 344 -10.46 -7.12 2.43
C PHE A 344 -10.25 -7.60 1.00
N LEU A 345 -9.20 -8.37 0.72
CA LEU A 345 -8.99 -9.02 -0.58
C LEU A 345 -8.81 -10.54 -0.41
N PRO A 346 -9.17 -11.34 -1.43
CA PRO A 346 -8.83 -12.75 -1.47
C PRO A 346 -7.32 -12.95 -1.40
N PHE A 347 -6.90 -14.15 -1.04
CA PHE A 347 -5.48 -14.48 -1.09
C PHE A 347 -4.97 -14.37 -2.53
N LEU A 348 -4.13 -13.36 -2.77
CA LEU A 348 -3.45 -13.13 -4.03
C LEU A 348 -2.11 -13.85 -4.02
N ARG A 349 -1.68 -14.34 -5.18
CA ARG A 349 -0.32 -14.89 -5.34
C ARG A 349 0.70 -13.76 -5.15
N ILE A 350 1.38 -13.79 -4.02
CA ILE A 350 2.42 -12.82 -3.63
C ILE A 350 3.77 -13.50 -3.83
N ARG A 351 4.63 -12.91 -4.67
CA ARG A 351 6.02 -13.36 -4.81
C ARG A 351 6.95 -12.33 -4.17
N HIS A 352 7.76 -12.74 -3.20
CA HIS A 352 8.79 -11.89 -2.64
C HIS A 352 9.95 -11.79 -3.63
N THR A 353 10.34 -10.56 -3.99
CA THR A 353 11.40 -10.31 -4.98
C THR A 353 12.76 -10.03 -4.34
N SER A 354 12.80 -9.79 -3.03
CA SER A 354 14.04 -9.58 -2.27
C SER A 354 14.19 -10.53 -1.10
N PRO A 355 15.39 -11.14 -0.92
CA PRO A 355 15.72 -11.94 0.25
C PRO A 355 16.02 -11.08 1.50
N ARG A 356 16.06 -9.74 1.39
CA ARG A 356 16.39 -8.86 2.53
C ARG A 356 15.25 -7.91 2.93
N GLU A 357 14.35 -7.61 1.99
CA GLU A 357 13.33 -6.57 2.17
C GLU A 357 11.92 -7.16 2.12
N VAL A 358 11.20 -7.11 3.25
CA VAL A 358 9.84 -7.66 3.42
C VAL A 358 8.87 -7.14 2.35
N GLY A 359 9.00 -5.87 2.00
CA GLY A 359 8.01 -5.15 1.22
C GLY A 359 8.27 -5.12 -0.30
N GLN A 360 9.41 -5.65 -0.76
CA GLN A 360 9.60 -5.89 -2.20
C GLN A 360 8.80 -7.13 -2.63
N VAL A 361 7.57 -6.87 -3.08
CA VAL A 361 6.58 -7.87 -3.43
C VAL A 361 6.13 -7.66 -4.87
N TYR A 362 5.99 -8.74 -5.62
CA TYR A 362 5.34 -8.77 -6.92
C TYR A 362 3.96 -9.44 -6.81
N VAL A 363 2.90 -8.72 -7.20
CA VAL A 363 1.52 -9.22 -7.24
C VAL A 363 1.04 -9.27 -8.70
N PRO A 364 1.11 -10.42 -9.39
CA PRO A 364 0.88 -10.50 -10.84
C PRO A 364 -0.49 -10.00 -11.29
N ALA A 365 -1.56 -10.34 -10.55
CA ALA A 365 -2.91 -9.94 -10.90
C ALA A 365 -3.08 -8.41 -10.88
N VAL A 366 -2.57 -7.76 -9.83
CA VAL A 366 -2.62 -6.31 -9.66
C VAL A 366 -1.77 -5.62 -10.74
N ASN A 367 -0.60 -6.18 -11.06
CA ASN A 367 0.27 -5.66 -12.11
C ASN A 367 -0.44 -5.56 -13.47
N TRP A 368 -1.10 -6.64 -13.89
CA TRP A 368 -1.76 -6.66 -15.19
C TRP A 368 -3.04 -5.82 -15.23
N ILE A 369 -3.79 -5.76 -14.13
CA ILE A 369 -4.94 -4.85 -14.01
C ILE A 369 -4.49 -3.39 -14.12
N LEU A 370 -3.43 -3.01 -13.41
CA LEU A 370 -2.85 -1.68 -13.50
C LEU A 370 -2.31 -1.40 -14.92
N PHE A 371 -1.61 -2.35 -15.54
CA PHE A 371 -1.11 -2.20 -16.91
C PHE A 371 -2.23 -1.85 -17.90
N VAL A 372 -3.32 -2.63 -17.89
CA VAL A 372 -4.46 -2.41 -18.77
C VAL A 372 -5.11 -1.05 -18.49
N GLY A 373 -5.28 -0.69 -17.23
CA GLY A 373 -5.82 0.61 -16.84
C GLY A 373 -4.95 1.78 -17.32
N VAL A 374 -3.64 1.72 -17.05
CA VAL A 374 -2.66 2.75 -17.41
C VAL A 374 -2.60 2.92 -18.94
N LEU A 375 -2.50 1.81 -19.67
CA LEU A 375 -2.42 1.84 -21.13
C LEU A 375 -3.74 2.34 -21.75
N GLY A 376 -4.88 1.87 -21.26
CA GLY A 376 -6.19 2.31 -21.72
C GLY A 376 -6.40 3.82 -21.52
N LEU A 377 -6.01 4.34 -20.36
CA LEU A 377 -6.10 5.76 -20.04
C LEU A 377 -5.11 6.59 -20.88
N MET A 378 -3.86 6.16 -21.05
CA MET A 378 -2.92 6.83 -21.96
C MET A 378 -3.45 6.89 -23.40
N LEU A 379 -3.93 5.77 -23.94
CA LEU A 379 -4.43 5.68 -25.32
C LEU A 379 -5.74 6.45 -25.53
N GLY A 380 -6.57 6.56 -24.48
CA GLY A 380 -7.78 7.37 -24.48
C GLY A 380 -7.50 8.87 -24.49
N PHE A 381 -6.62 9.35 -23.61
CA PHE A 381 -6.34 10.78 -23.48
C PHE A 381 -5.31 11.32 -24.47
N ARG A 382 -4.28 10.54 -24.85
CA ARG A 382 -3.22 10.83 -25.85
C ARG A 382 -2.38 12.11 -25.64
N SER A 383 -2.66 12.92 -24.61
CA SER A 383 -1.93 14.14 -24.23
C SER A 383 -1.90 14.25 -22.72
N SER A 384 -0.76 14.71 -22.15
CA SER A 384 -0.65 14.92 -20.70
C SER A 384 -1.60 16.01 -20.21
N GLU A 385 -1.81 17.06 -21.00
CA GLU A 385 -2.70 18.18 -20.68
C GLU A 385 -4.15 17.72 -20.48
N ARG A 386 -4.69 16.94 -21.45
CA ARG A 386 -6.05 16.37 -21.33
C ARG A 386 -6.17 15.38 -20.18
N LEU A 387 -5.07 14.70 -19.85
CA LEU A 387 -5.07 13.77 -18.73
C LEU A 387 -5.03 14.53 -17.39
N ALA A 388 -4.30 15.64 -17.31
CA ALA A 388 -4.19 16.49 -16.14
C ALA A 388 -5.53 17.15 -15.75
N THR A 389 -6.40 17.44 -16.72
CA THR A 389 -7.76 17.94 -16.43
C THR A 389 -8.66 16.91 -15.78
N ALA A 390 -8.38 15.61 -15.94
CA ALA A 390 -9.11 14.51 -15.32
C ALA A 390 -8.51 14.06 -13.97
N TYR A 391 -7.44 14.72 -13.50
CA TYR A 391 -6.65 14.30 -12.36
C TYR A 391 -6.87 15.21 -11.13
N GLY A 392 -6.58 14.69 -9.94
CA GLY A 392 -6.59 15.44 -8.66
C GLY A 392 -7.73 15.10 -7.69
N VAL A 393 -8.90 14.64 -8.16
CA VAL A 393 -10.05 14.34 -7.26
C VAL A 393 -9.76 13.18 -6.31
N ALA A 394 -9.23 12.07 -6.84
CA ALA A 394 -8.94 10.90 -6.01
C ALA A 394 -7.81 11.17 -4.99
N VAL A 395 -6.78 11.91 -5.40
CA VAL A 395 -5.66 12.30 -4.55
C VAL A 395 -6.14 13.21 -3.41
N THR A 396 -6.85 14.30 -3.73
CA THR A 396 -7.37 15.23 -2.71
C THR A 396 -8.31 14.57 -1.71
N ALA A 397 -9.17 13.65 -2.16
CA ALA A 397 -9.99 12.84 -1.26
C ALA A 397 -9.13 11.97 -0.33
N THR A 398 -8.05 11.38 -0.85
CA THR A 398 -7.11 10.57 -0.05
C THR A 398 -6.35 11.42 0.97
N LEU A 399 -5.95 12.64 0.60
CA LEU A 399 -5.34 13.61 1.51
C LEU A 399 -6.27 13.89 2.72
N ILE A 400 -7.54 14.22 2.45
CA ILE A 400 -8.53 14.51 3.50
C ILE A 400 -8.73 13.29 4.40
N ILE A 401 -8.92 12.10 3.81
CA ILE A 401 -9.08 10.84 4.56
C ILE A 401 -7.89 10.62 5.49
N THR A 402 -6.68 10.82 4.98
CA THR A 402 -5.46 10.64 5.76
C THR A 402 -5.39 11.65 6.91
N THR A 403 -5.80 12.90 6.69
CA THR A 403 -5.87 13.93 7.73
C THR A 403 -6.89 13.55 8.81
N VAL A 404 -8.08 13.09 8.43
CA VAL A 404 -9.10 12.62 9.38
C VAL A 404 -8.58 11.46 10.23
N LEU A 405 -8.02 10.43 9.60
CA LEU A 405 -7.45 9.28 10.31
C LEU A 405 -6.29 9.71 11.23
N PHE A 406 -5.41 10.59 10.77
CA PHE A 406 -4.30 11.11 11.55
C PHE A 406 -4.77 11.88 12.78
N LEU A 407 -5.78 12.75 12.66
CA LEU A 407 -6.33 13.49 13.81
C LEU A 407 -6.88 12.55 14.88
N VAL A 408 -7.49 11.42 14.48
CA VAL A 408 -7.94 10.40 15.42
C VAL A 408 -6.75 9.74 16.13
N VAL A 409 -5.69 9.37 15.40
CA VAL A 409 -4.45 8.83 16.01
C VAL A 409 -3.81 9.84 16.96
N ALA A 410 -3.69 11.10 16.55
CA ALA A 410 -3.10 12.16 17.36
C ALA A 410 -3.86 12.35 18.68
N ARG A 411 -5.20 12.26 18.65
CA ARG A 411 -6.03 12.36 19.85
C ARG A 411 -5.97 11.11 20.73
N ALA A 412 -6.11 9.94 20.13
CA ALA A 412 -6.37 8.70 20.86
C ALA A 412 -5.08 7.96 21.25
N HIS A 413 -4.03 8.06 20.43
CA HIS A 413 -2.75 7.41 20.67
C HIS A 413 -1.69 8.36 21.25
N TRP A 414 -1.61 9.60 20.74
CA TRP A 414 -0.59 10.57 21.18
C TRP A 414 -1.08 11.55 22.26
N GLY A 415 -2.36 11.49 22.64
CA GLY A 415 -2.92 12.32 23.70
C GLY A 415 -2.88 13.83 23.42
N TRP A 416 -2.91 14.23 22.14
CA TRP A 416 -2.87 15.67 21.79
C TRP A 416 -4.08 16.43 22.33
N ALA A 417 -3.82 17.62 22.86
CA ALA A 417 -4.85 18.56 23.28
C ALA A 417 -5.71 19.02 22.08
N VAL A 418 -6.99 19.28 22.33
CA VAL A 418 -7.98 19.61 21.29
C VAL A 418 -7.58 20.82 20.45
N TRP A 419 -6.98 21.85 21.05
CA TRP A 419 -6.54 23.03 20.29
C TRP A 419 -5.50 22.70 19.21
N ARG A 420 -4.58 21.75 19.46
CA ARG A 420 -3.59 21.32 18.45
C ARG A 420 -4.29 20.63 17.28
N LEU A 421 -5.32 19.84 17.58
CA LEU A 421 -6.13 19.17 16.56
C LEU A 421 -6.90 20.20 15.73
N VAL A 422 -7.50 21.20 16.37
CA VAL A 422 -8.22 22.28 15.68
C VAL A 422 -7.28 23.06 14.77
N VAL A 423 -6.09 23.42 15.23
CA VAL A 423 -5.10 24.13 14.39
C VAL A 423 -4.72 23.30 13.16
N VAL A 424 -4.41 22.01 13.33
CA VAL A 424 -4.09 21.12 12.20
C VAL A 424 -5.30 20.95 11.27
N ALA A 425 -6.50 20.74 11.82
CA ALA A 425 -7.72 20.56 11.05
C ALA A 425 -8.07 21.80 10.22
N VAL A 426 -7.89 23.00 10.78
CA VAL A 426 -8.20 24.26 10.10
C VAL A 426 -7.13 24.59 9.06
N VAL A 427 -5.84 24.56 9.43
CA VAL A 427 -4.76 24.99 8.54
C VAL A 427 -4.51 23.99 7.42
N ILE A 428 -4.36 22.71 7.74
CA ILE A 428 -4.09 21.66 6.74
C ILE A 428 -5.40 21.16 6.14
N GLY A 429 -6.37 20.79 6.99
CA GLY A 429 -7.65 20.26 6.51
C GLY A 429 -8.47 21.30 5.74
N GLY A 430 -8.41 22.58 6.12
CA GLY A 430 -9.04 23.67 5.36
C GLY A 430 -8.48 23.78 3.95
N ALA A 431 -7.15 23.80 3.80
CA ALA A 431 -6.50 23.83 2.50
C ALA A 431 -6.87 22.60 1.64
N GLU A 432 -6.89 21.41 2.23
CA GLU A 432 -7.28 20.16 1.56
C GLU A 432 -8.72 20.16 1.09
N VAL A 433 -9.64 20.66 1.91
CA VAL A 433 -11.05 20.83 1.52
C VAL A 433 -11.17 21.80 0.35
N THR A 434 -10.40 22.89 0.34
CA THR A 434 -10.37 23.81 -0.81
C THR A 434 -9.82 23.12 -2.07
N TYR A 435 -8.73 22.35 -1.98
CA TYR A 435 -8.22 21.59 -3.13
C TYR A 435 -9.23 20.57 -3.63
N PHE A 436 -9.90 19.85 -2.72
CA PHE A 436 -10.92 18.87 -3.08
C PHE A 436 -12.12 19.53 -3.76
N ALA A 437 -12.62 20.63 -3.20
CA ALA A 437 -13.71 21.41 -3.79
C ALA A 437 -13.35 21.94 -5.19
N ALA A 438 -12.14 22.47 -5.36
CA ALA A 438 -11.64 22.94 -6.65
C ALA A 438 -11.58 21.80 -7.68
N ASN A 439 -11.09 20.62 -7.28
CA ASN A 439 -11.01 19.46 -8.16
C ASN A 439 -12.36 18.83 -8.46
N LEU A 440 -13.36 18.98 -7.58
CA LEU A 440 -14.70 18.42 -7.80
C LEU A 440 -15.37 19.01 -9.06
N THR A 441 -15.02 20.24 -9.44
CA THR A 441 -15.49 20.86 -10.69
C THR A 441 -15.04 20.09 -11.94
N LYS A 442 -13.91 19.39 -11.86
CA LYS A 442 -13.31 18.60 -12.95
C LYS A 442 -13.96 17.24 -13.16
N VAL A 443 -14.87 16.81 -12.27
CA VAL A 443 -15.55 15.51 -12.40
C VAL A 443 -16.27 15.40 -13.74
N ALA A 444 -16.90 16.48 -14.20
CA ALA A 444 -17.57 16.53 -15.50
C ALA A 444 -16.61 16.42 -16.72
N HIS A 445 -15.32 16.66 -16.52
CA HIS A 445 -14.30 16.73 -17.58
C HIS A 445 -13.27 15.60 -17.49
N GLY A 446 -13.68 14.46 -16.94
CA GLY A 446 -12.88 13.23 -16.86
C GLY A 446 -12.47 12.83 -15.45
N GLY A 447 -12.64 13.70 -14.44
CA GLY A 447 -12.36 13.38 -13.04
C GLY A 447 -13.26 12.27 -12.44
N TRP A 448 -14.32 11.87 -13.14
CA TRP A 448 -15.15 10.72 -12.77
C TRP A 448 -14.43 9.37 -12.93
N LEU A 449 -13.45 9.25 -13.84
CA LEU A 449 -12.82 7.97 -14.16
C LEU A 449 -12.02 7.39 -12.97
N PRO A 450 -11.13 8.15 -12.30
CA PRO A 450 -10.41 7.67 -11.12
C PRO A 450 -11.36 7.31 -9.97
N LEU A 451 -12.44 8.07 -9.82
CA LEU A 451 -13.49 7.79 -8.83
C LEU A 451 -14.24 6.51 -9.15
N LEU A 452 -14.54 6.24 -10.42
CA LEU A 452 -15.18 4.99 -10.84
C LEU A 452 -14.29 3.79 -10.52
N ILE A 453 -12.98 3.89 -10.79
CA ILE A 453 -12.01 2.86 -10.43
C ILE A 453 -12.02 2.65 -8.91
N ALA A 454 -11.94 3.73 -8.14
CA ALA A 454 -11.97 3.67 -6.67
C ALA A 454 -13.28 3.04 -6.14
N VAL A 455 -14.44 3.44 -6.64
CA VAL A 455 -15.74 2.87 -6.24
C VAL A 455 -15.83 1.38 -6.61
N SER A 456 -15.27 0.98 -7.76
CA SER A 456 -15.23 -0.41 -8.20
C SER A 456 -14.36 -1.26 -7.27
N VAL A 457 -13.13 -0.80 -6.96
CA VAL A 457 -12.23 -1.48 -6.03
C VAL A 457 -12.82 -1.54 -4.62
N PHE A 458 -13.42 -0.44 -4.14
CA PHE A 458 -14.11 -0.40 -2.85
C PHE A 458 -15.24 -1.42 -2.78
N THR A 459 -16.04 -1.52 -3.85
CA THR A 459 -17.14 -2.48 -3.97
C THR A 459 -16.63 -3.92 -3.95
N ILE A 460 -15.52 -4.21 -4.64
CA ILE A 460 -14.85 -5.52 -4.62
C ILE A 460 -14.42 -5.85 -3.18
N MET A 461 -13.70 -4.94 -2.52
CA MET A 461 -13.20 -5.15 -1.15
C MET A 461 -14.32 -5.36 -0.13
N LYS A 462 -15.36 -4.52 -0.16
CA LYS A 462 -16.53 -4.66 0.73
C LYS A 462 -17.36 -5.89 0.41
N THR A 463 -17.38 -6.36 -0.84
CA THR A 463 -18.03 -7.62 -1.22
C THR A 463 -17.24 -8.81 -0.71
N TRP A 464 -15.92 -8.80 -0.84
CA TRP A 464 -15.05 -9.83 -0.28
C TRP A 464 -15.16 -9.92 1.25
N GLU A 465 -15.01 -8.80 1.95
CA GLU A 465 -15.11 -8.73 3.41
C GLU A 465 -16.45 -9.33 3.89
N ARG A 466 -17.56 -8.88 3.33
CA ARG A 466 -18.89 -9.35 3.75
C ARG A 466 -19.12 -10.83 3.40
N GLY A 467 -18.62 -11.28 2.25
CA GLY A 467 -18.75 -12.69 1.86
C GLY A 467 -17.91 -13.59 2.76
N ARG A 468 -16.69 -13.16 3.10
CA ARG A 468 -15.81 -13.83 4.05
C ARG A 468 -16.45 -13.92 5.43
N GLU A 469 -17.09 -12.85 5.92
CA GLU A 469 -17.83 -12.88 7.20
C GLU A 469 -18.93 -13.96 7.20
N ILE A 470 -19.80 -13.95 6.18
CA ILE A 470 -20.91 -14.91 6.06
C ILE A 470 -20.39 -16.35 5.98
N VAL A 471 -19.37 -16.58 5.14
CA VAL A 471 -18.77 -17.90 4.99
C VAL A 471 -18.08 -18.34 6.28
N THR A 472 -17.36 -17.44 6.96
CA THR A 472 -16.68 -17.77 8.22
C THR A 472 -17.69 -18.09 9.32
N GLU A 473 -18.78 -17.32 9.44
CA GLU A 473 -19.84 -17.57 10.41
C GLU A 473 -20.51 -18.92 10.18
N ARG A 474 -20.95 -19.20 8.94
CA ARG A 474 -21.59 -20.48 8.58
C ARG A 474 -20.63 -21.66 8.71
N ARG A 475 -19.35 -21.46 8.37
CA ARG A 475 -18.30 -22.47 8.52
C ARG A 475 -18.05 -22.77 10.00
N THR A 476 -17.88 -21.75 10.83
CA THR A 476 -17.66 -21.88 12.29
C THR A 476 -18.82 -22.63 12.95
N ALA A 477 -20.06 -22.33 12.54
CA ALA A 477 -21.24 -23.03 13.03
C ALA A 477 -21.23 -24.53 12.69
N LYS A 478 -20.75 -24.91 11.50
CA LYS A 478 -20.58 -26.33 11.11
C LYS A 478 -19.39 -27.01 11.79
N GLU A 479 -18.31 -26.26 12.02
CA GLU A 479 -17.11 -26.78 12.67
C GLU A 479 -17.37 -27.10 14.14
N GLY A 480 -18.14 -26.26 14.85
CA GLY A 480 -18.39 -26.39 16.28
C GLY A 480 -17.12 -26.25 17.14
N PRO A 481 -17.25 -26.14 18.47
CA PRO A 481 -16.10 -26.00 19.37
C PRO A 481 -15.21 -27.27 19.37
N LEU A 482 -13.89 -27.07 19.29
CA LEU A 482 -12.93 -28.18 19.39
C LEU A 482 -12.99 -28.88 20.76
N PRO A 483 -13.03 -28.17 21.91
CA PRO A 483 -13.08 -28.82 23.21
C PRO A 483 -14.29 -29.75 23.37
N GLU A 484 -15.48 -29.29 22.97
CA GLU A 484 -16.70 -30.10 23.03
C GLU A 484 -16.62 -31.36 22.15
N PHE A 485 -15.97 -31.26 20.99
CA PHE A 485 -15.75 -32.40 20.11
C PHE A 485 -14.79 -33.42 20.73
N VAL A 486 -13.71 -32.98 21.36
CA VAL A 486 -12.75 -33.86 22.06
C VAL A 486 -13.44 -34.62 23.19
N GLU A 487 -14.27 -33.95 24.00
CA GLU A 487 -15.06 -34.62 25.05
C GLU A 487 -16.02 -35.66 24.47
N THR A 488 -16.71 -35.30 23.39
CA THR A 488 -17.66 -36.21 22.72
C THR A 488 -16.93 -37.44 22.16
N LEU A 489 -15.75 -37.24 21.58
CA LEU A 489 -14.93 -38.34 21.03
C LEU A 489 -14.52 -39.32 22.14
N ARG A 490 -14.12 -38.81 23.31
CA ARG A 490 -13.75 -39.66 24.45
C ARG A 490 -14.93 -40.44 25.04
N GLY A 491 -16.12 -39.85 25.02
CA GLY A 491 -17.35 -40.50 25.48
C GLY A 491 -17.99 -41.45 24.46
N SER A 492 -17.39 -41.66 23.29
CA SER A 492 -17.95 -42.47 22.20
C SER A 492 -17.07 -43.66 21.85
N ASP A 493 -17.68 -44.78 21.47
CA ASP A 493 -17.00 -46.02 21.05
C ASP A 493 -16.48 -45.93 19.59
N VAL A 494 -15.87 -44.81 19.21
CA VAL A 494 -15.31 -44.61 17.87
C VAL A 494 -14.06 -45.47 17.70
N VAL A 495 -13.99 -46.23 16.61
CA VAL A 495 -12.88 -47.14 16.34
C VAL A 495 -11.59 -46.35 16.09
N ARG A 496 -10.51 -46.74 16.79
CA ARG A 496 -9.17 -46.20 16.54
C ARG A 496 -8.40 -47.09 15.57
N VAL A 497 -7.93 -46.51 14.46
CA VAL A 497 -7.09 -47.20 13.47
C VAL A 497 -5.62 -46.81 13.61
N PRO A 498 -4.69 -47.73 13.30
CA PRO A 498 -3.26 -47.43 13.37
C PRO A 498 -2.83 -46.26 12.48
N GLY A 499 -1.84 -45.51 12.94
CA GLY A 499 -1.17 -44.46 12.18
C GLY A 499 -1.56 -43.04 12.56
N THR A 500 -1.20 -42.09 11.69
CA THR A 500 -1.28 -40.65 11.97
C THR A 500 -2.12 -39.92 10.93
N ALA A 501 -3.06 -39.12 11.41
CA ALA A 501 -3.81 -38.18 10.57
C ALA A 501 -3.49 -36.72 10.94
N VAL A 502 -3.07 -35.95 9.93
CA VAL A 502 -2.77 -34.52 10.07
C VAL A 502 -3.91 -33.70 9.48
N PHE A 503 -4.46 -32.78 10.28
CA PHE A 503 -5.57 -31.90 9.90
C PHE A 503 -5.12 -30.43 9.92
N PRO A 504 -4.74 -29.85 8.78
CA PRO A 504 -4.47 -28.42 8.68
C PRO A 504 -5.75 -27.60 8.97
N HIS A 505 -5.69 -26.70 9.95
CA HIS A 505 -6.84 -25.94 10.42
C HIS A 505 -6.43 -24.57 10.99
N PRO A 506 -7.14 -23.46 10.72
CA PRO A 506 -6.68 -22.12 11.09
C PRO A 506 -6.66 -21.80 12.59
N THR A 507 -7.42 -22.51 13.43
CA THR A 507 -7.56 -22.14 14.85
C THR A 507 -7.59 -23.36 15.76
N LYS A 508 -7.34 -23.17 17.06
CA LYS A 508 -7.60 -24.19 18.08
C LYS A 508 -9.01 -24.13 18.71
N ALA A 509 -9.83 -23.17 18.28
CA ALA A 509 -11.14 -22.93 18.88
C ALA A 509 -12.22 -23.83 18.27
N THR A 510 -12.06 -24.20 17.00
CA THR A 510 -13.07 -24.96 16.24
C THR A 510 -12.53 -26.29 15.74
N THR A 511 -13.41 -27.26 15.52
CA THR A 511 -13.02 -28.59 15.02
C THR A 511 -12.79 -28.55 13.51
N PRO A 512 -11.71 -29.15 12.97
CA PRO A 512 -11.56 -29.30 11.52
C PRO A 512 -12.75 -30.05 10.92
N LEU A 513 -13.38 -29.50 9.87
CA LEU A 513 -14.53 -30.14 9.20
C LEU A 513 -14.19 -31.55 8.71
N ALA A 514 -12.97 -31.74 8.20
CA ALA A 514 -12.52 -33.05 7.74
C ALA A 514 -12.44 -34.08 8.88
N LEU A 515 -12.03 -33.68 10.09
CA LEU A 515 -11.98 -34.57 11.25
C LEU A 515 -13.40 -34.94 11.69
N ARG A 516 -14.26 -33.94 11.84
CA ARG A 516 -15.67 -34.15 12.19
C ARG A 516 -16.38 -35.05 11.19
N ALA A 517 -16.25 -34.76 9.89
CA ALA A 517 -16.86 -35.57 8.83
C ALA A 517 -16.30 -37.01 8.81
N ASN A 518 -15.01 -37.20 9.06
CA ASN A 518 -14.41 -38.53 9.14
C ASN A 518 -15.00 -39.35 10.28
N VAL A 519 -15.16 -38.76 11.46
CA VAL A 519 -15.79 -39.44 12.61
C VAL A 519 -17.27 -39.69 12.33
N GLU A 520 -18.01 -38.71 11.81
CA GLU A 520 -19.45 -38.85 11.53
C GLU A 520 -19.75 -39.90 10.45
N HIS A 521 -18.98 -39.95 9.37
CA HIS A 521 -19.30 -40.80 8.21
C HIS A 521 -18.56 -42.13 8.23
N ASN A 522 -17.26 -42.12 8.59
CA ASN A 522 -16.44 -43.32 8.60
C ASN A 522 -16.41 -43.99 9.98
N GLN A 523 -16.89 -43.31 11.04
CA GLN A 523 -16.91 -43.85 12.41
C GLN A 523 -15.53 -44.32 12.90
N VAL A 524 -14.48 -43.64 12.43
CA VAL A 524 -13.09 -43.97 12.70
C VAL A 524 -12.30 -42.70 13.05
N VAL A 525 -11.32 -42.85 13.95
CA VAL A 525 -10.27 -41.87 14.21
C VAL A 525 -8.91 -42.57 14.19
N HIS A 526 -7.83 -41.87 13.85
CA HIS A 526 -6.50 -42.47 13.90
C HIS A 526 -5.98 -42.49 15.34
N GLU A 527 -5.03 -43.39 15.64
CA GLU A 527 -4.35 -43.42 16.94
C GLU A 527 -3.75 -42.06 17.29
N HIS A 528 -3.13 -41.39 16.29
CA HIS A 528 -2.53 -40.07 16.46
C HIS A 528 -3.20 -39.05 15.53
N VAL A 529 -3.79 -38.02 16.11
CA VAL A 529 -4.44 -36.91 15.38
C VAL A 529 -3.71 -35.62 15.67
N VAL A 530 -3.15 -35.01 14.62
CA VAL A 530 -2.39 -33.77 14.71
C VAL A 530 -3.15 -32.66 14.02
N ILE A 531 -3.70 -31.71 14.79
CA ILE A 531 -4.33 -30.52 14.25
C ILE A 531 -3.27 -29.44 14.10
N VAL A 532 -3.00 -29.01 12.86
CA VAL A 532 -1.91 -28.06 12.57
C VAL A 532 -2.47 -26.69 12.22
N SER A 533 -2.12 -25.68 13.01
CA SER A 533 -2.39 -24.27 12.70
C SER A 533 -1.12 -23.54 12.34
N THR A 534 -1.17 -22.68 11.31
CA THR A 534 -0.03 -21.85 10.90
C THR A 534 -0.28 -20.39 11.25
N MET A 535 0.70 -19.73 11.86
CA MET A 535 0.71 -18.30 12.16
C MET A 535 1.82 -17.61 11.38
N ASP A 536 1.52 -16.45 10.81
CA ASP A 536 2.48 -15.64 10.06
C ASP A 536 3.06 -14.55 10.95
N GLU A 537 4.39 -14.51 11.06
CA GLU A 537 5.15 -13.51 11.82
C GLU A 537 5.80 -12.48 10.89
N ASN A 538 5.94 -11.23 11.34
CA ASN A 538 6.53 -10.15 10.53
C ASN A 538 8.07 -10.11 10.61
N VAL A 539 8.71 -11.27 10.57
CA VAL A 539 10.17 -11.46 10.58
C VAL A 539 10.60 -12.29 9.36
N PRO A 540 11.84 -12.14 8.85
CA PRO A 540 12.28 -12.90 7.66
C PRO A 540 12.20 -14.41 7.88
N HIS A 541 12.78 -14.84 9.01
CA HIS A 541 12.78 -16.21 9.46
C HIS A 541 12.43 -16.23 10.94
N VAL A 542 11.52 -17.12 11.35
CA VAL A 542 11.30 -17.40 12.77
C VAL A 542 12.40 -18.35 13.24
N PRO A 543 13.08 -18.06 14.38
CA PRO A 543 14.08 -18.97 14.94
C PRO A 543 13.48 -20.37 15.16
N VAL A 544 14.26 -21.42 14.87
CA VAL A 544 13.77 -22.81 14.88
C VAL A 544 13.12 -23.18 16.22
N ALA A 545 13.69 -22.72 17.35
CA ALA A 545 13.18 -22.99 18.69
C ALA A 545 11.82 -22.34 19.00
N GLU A 546 11.47 -21.24 18.33
CA GLU A 546 10.19 -20.52 18.53
C GLU A 546 9.16 -20.86 17.45
N ARG A 547 9.55 -21.69 16.48
CA ARG A 547 8.80 -21.99 15.27
C ARG A 547 7.61 -22.89 15.51
N ALA A 548 7.59 -23.63 16.61
CA ALA A 548 6.48 -24.51 16.92
C ALA A 548 6.13 -24.52 18.41
N SER A 549 4.85 -24.69 18.70
CA SER A 549 4.34 -24.98 20.04
C SER A 549 3.27 -26.05 19.96
N VAL A 550 3.28 -26.95 20.94
CA VAL A 550 2.35 -28.08 21.03
C VAL A 550 1.43 -27.89 22.23
N ASP A 551 0.16 -28.24 22.06
CA ASP A 551 -0.91 -28.15 23.04
C ASP A 551 -1.66 -29.50 23.03
N ASP A 552 -1.65 -30.21 24.16
CA ASP A 552 -2.30 -31.53 24.34
C ASP A 552 -3.84 -31.44 24.39
N LEU A 553 -4.43 -30.26 24.16
CA LEU A 553 -5.88 -30.04 24.19
C LEU A 553 -6.56 -30.46 25.51
N GLY A 554 -5.79 -30.60 26.59
CA GLY A 554 -6.24 -30.98 27.93
C GLY A 554 -6.02 -32.44 28.30
N TYR A 555 -5.70 -33.33 27.35
CA TYR A 555 -5.60 -34.78 27.56
C TYR A 555 -4.34 -35.36 26.92
N ARG A 556 -3.63 -36.22 27.65
CA ARG A 556 -2.35 -36.80 27.19
C ARG A 556 -2.47 -38.24 26.67
N ASP A 557 -3.60 -38.87 26.94
CA ASP A 557 -3.86 -40.29 26.70
C ASP A 557 -4.75 -40.55 25.47
N ASP A 558 -5.28 -39.50 24.84
CA ASP A 558 -6.20 -39.63 23.71
C ASP A 558 -5.51 -39.50 22.33
N GLY A 559 -4.22 -39.21 22.28
CA GLY A 559 -3.47 -39.07 21.02
C GLY A 559 -3.91 -37.89 20.14
N LEU A 560 -4.65 -36.92 20.69
CA LEU A 560 -5.05 -35.70 20.00
C LEU A 560 -4.15 -34.54 20.43
N VAL A 561 -3.45 -33.93 19.47
CA VAL A 561 -2.57 -32.78 19.74
C VAL A 561 -2.83 -31.64 18.78
N HIS A 562 -2.68 -30.41 19.27
CA HIS A 562 -2.68 -29.20 18.46
C HIS A 562 -1.26 -28.65 18.33
N VAL A 563 -0.81 -28.48 17.09
CA VAL A 563 0.50 -27.94 16.77
C VAL A 563 0.32 -26.58 16.11
N THR A 564 0.85 -25.53 16.74
CA THR A 564 0.94 -24.19 16.16
C THR A 564 2.32 -23.99 15.57
N LEU A 565 2.39 -23.76 14.25
CA LEU A 565 3.61 -23.47 13.51
C LEU A 565 3.67 -21.98 13.17
N ARG A 566 4.77 -21.31 13.51
CA ARG A 566 5.03 -19.90 13.22
C ARG A 566 6.00 -19.76 12.07
N TYR A 567 5.66 -18.95 11.07
CA TYR A 567 6.48 -18.76 9.88
C TYR A 567 6.82 -17.30 9.65
N GLY A 568 8.08 -17.03 9.35
CA GLY A 568 8.51 -15.77 8.78
C GLY A 568 8.08 -15.62 7.32
N PHE A 569 8.18 -14.42 6.77
CA PHE A 569 7.73 -14.15 5.39
C PHE A 569 8.62 -14.78 4.30
N GLN A 570 9.81 -15.29 4.65
CA GLN A 570 10.67 -16.10 3.76
C GLN A 570 10.77 -17.57 4.16
N ASP A 571 10.05 -17.99 5.20
CA ASP A 571 10.06 -19.39 5.58
C ASP A 571 9.23 -20.22 4.60
N ASP A 572 9.79 -21.36 4.18
CA ASP A 572 9.04 -22.37 3.45
C ASP A 572 7.96 -22.97 4.38
N ARG A 573 6.72 -22.92 3.90
CA ARG A 573 5.52 -23.33 4.64
C ARG A 573 5.24 -24.83 4.48
N ASP A 574 6.29 -25.63 4.57
CA ASP A 574 6.22 -27.08 4.43
C ASP A 574 5.80 -27.70 5.77
N ILE A 575 4.50 -28.00 5.90
CA ILE A 575 3.95 -28.64 7.09
C ILE A 575 4.63 -30.01 7.34
N PRO A 576 4.72 -30.93 6.36
CA PRO A 576 5.43 -32.19 6.54
C PRO A 576 6.86 -32.01 7.08
N ALA A 577 7.65 -31.10 6.51
CA ALA A 577 9.03 -30.86 6.95
C ALA A 577 9.09 -30.25 8.36
N ALA A 578 8.15 -29.36 8.70
CA ALA A 578 8.04 -28.82 10.04
C ALA A 578 7.72 -29.92 11.07
N LEU A 579 6.79 -30.82 10.76
CA LEU A 579 6.43 -31.96 11.62
C LEU A 579 7.58 -32.95 11.79
N ARG A 580 8.34 -33.26 10.71
CA ARG A 580 9.56 -34.11 10.80
C ARG A 580 10.58 -33.55 11.78
N ARG A 581 10.82 -32.24 11.73
CA ARG A 581 11.75 -31.58 12.65
C ARG A 581 11.27 -31.65 14.09
N LEU A 582 9.98 -31.45 14.30
CA LEU A 582 9.34 -31.48 15.62
C LEU A 582 9.40 -32.88 16.24
N ALA A 583 9.13 -33.93 15.44
CA ALA A 583 9.24 -35.32 15.87
C ALA A 583 10.68 -35.76 16.15
N SER A 584 11.68 -35.16 15.49
CA SER A 584 13.10 -35.47 15.73
C SER A 584 13.70 -34.82 16.98
N ASP A 585 13.01 -33.84 17.58
CA ASP A 585 13.48 -33.10 18.75
C ASP A 585 13.13 -33.86 20.04
N ARG A 586 14.14 -34.47 20.67
CA ARG A 586 14.00 -35.34 21.87
C ARG A 586 13.36 -34.66 23.08
N THR A 587 13.23 -33.33 23.05
CA THR A 587 12.61 -32.52 24.11
C THR A 587 11.07 -32.58 24.07
N ASN A 588 10.47 -32.98 22.94
CA ASN A 588 9.03 -33.15 22.74
C ASN A 588 8.67 -34.64 22.71
N ALA A 589 8.98 -35.37 23.79
CA ALA A 589 8.71 -36.80 23.93
C ALA A 589 7.22 -37.20 23.80
N GLU A 590 6.32 -36.21 23.69
CA GLU A 590 4.88 -36.34 23.54
C GLU A 590 4.42 -36.53 22.07
N LEU A 591 5.27 -36.24 21.07
CA LEU A 591 4.97 -36.48 19.63
C LEU A 591 5.66 -37.76 19.13
N ASN A 592 5.13 -38.92 19.50
CA ASN A 592 5.53 -40.21 18.92
C ASN A 592 4.86 -40.44 17.55
N ILE A 593 5.18 -39.59 16.58
CA ILE A 593 4.51 -39.56 15.28
C ILE A 593 5.51 -39.82 14.15
N ASP A 594 5.07 -40.53 13.10
CA ASP A 594 5.81 -40.67 11.85
C ASP A 594 5.17 -39.80 10.75
N PRO A 595 5.70 -38.59 10.48
CA PRO A 595 5.16 -37.69 9.47
C PRO A 595 5.32 -38.23 8.04
N ASP A 596 6.24 -39.17 7.83
CA ASP A 596 6.51 -39.83 6.55
C ASP A 596 5.63 -41.06 6.33
N GLN A 597 4.70 -41.36 7.24
CA GLN A 597 3.56 -42.29 7.04
C GLN A 597 2.20 -41.62 7.27
N ALA A 598 2.19 -40.33 7.64
CA ALA A 598 0.96 -39.60 7.93
C ALA A 598 0.06 -39.38 6.70
N SER A 599 -1.25 -39.46 6.93
CA SER A 599 -2.29 -39.08 5.98
C SER A 599 -2.76 -37.65 6.26
N TYR A 600 -2.85 -36.82 5.22
CA TYR A 600 -3.20 -35.40 5.36
C TYR A 600 -4.66 -35.19 4.97
N PHE A 601 -5.49 -34.77 5.92
CA PHE A 601 -6.92 -34.56 5.72
C PHE A 601 -7.22 -33.07 5.61
N LEU A 602 -7.56 -32.62 4.40
CA LEU A 602 -7.85 -31.22 4.12
C LEU A 602 -9.36 -30.96 4.08
N SER A 603 -9.80 -29.99 4.88
CA SER A 603 -11.17 -29.48 4.81
C SER A 603 -11.32 -28.59 3.57
N LYS A 604 -12.11 -29.02 2.58
CA LYS A 604 -12.43 -28.21 1.40
C LYS A 604 -13.86 -27.72 1.48
N VAL A 605 -14.03 -26.40 1.51
CA VAL A 605 -15.34 -25.78 1.47
C VAL A 605 -15.70 -25.46 0.02
N THR A 606 -16.78 -26.05 -0.47
CA THR A 606 -17.39 -25.69 -1.76
C THR A 606 -18.47 -24.65 -1.49
N LEU A 607 -18.36 -23.50 -2.15
CA LEU A 607 -19.30 -22.40 -1.99
C LEU A 607 -20.47 -22.57 -2.97
N GLN A 608 -21.69 -22.49 -2.46
CA GLN A 608 -22.91 -22.53 -3.29
C GLN A 608 -23.70 -21.23 -3.13
N VAL A 609 -24.06 -20.58 -4.26
CA VAL A 609 -24.97 -19.43 -4.20
C VAL A 609 -26.37 -19.93 -3.90
N THR A 610 -26.94 -19.47 -2.78
CA THR A 610 -28.34 -19.74 -2.46
C THR A 610 -29.14 -18.43 -2.37
N ARG A 611 -30.46 -18.53 -2.18
CA ARG A 611 -31.30 -17.36 -1.88
C ARG A 611 -31.24 -16.94 -0.40
N ALA A 612 -30.35 -17.55 0.39
CA ALA A 612 -30.21 -17.24 1.81
C ALA A 612 -29.92 -15.74 2.02
N PRO A 613 -30.45 -15.13 3.09
CA PRO A 613 -30.18 -13.73 3.41
C PRO A 613 -28.70 -13.51 3.73
N GLY A 614 -28.22 -12.27 3.56
CA GLY A 614 -26.87 -11.85 3.95
C GLY A 614 -26.16 -10.96 2.92
N MET A 615 -26.43 -11.15 1.63
CA MET A 615 -25.82 -10.39 0.52
C MET A 615 -26.72 -10.41 -0.74
N ARG A 616 -26.69 -9.34 -1.56
CA ARG A 616 -27.41 -9.30 -2.85
C ARG A 616 -26.85 -10.31 -3.85
N MET A 617 -27.69 -10.89 -4.71
CA MET A 617 -27.32 -11.96 -5.66
C MET A 617 -26.11 -11.62 -6.55
N TRP A 618 -26.03 -10.40 -7.09
CA TRP A 618 -24.90 -10.01 -7.93
C TRP A 618 -23.57 -9.95 -7.14
N ARG A 619 -23.61 -9.54 -5.86
CA ARG A 619 -22.43 -9.53 -4.97
C ARG A 619 -22.02 -10.94 -4.60
N LYS A 620 -22.97 -11.87 -4.42
CA LYS A 620 -22.66 -13.30 -4.21
C LYS A 620 -21.94 -13.92 -5.40
N ARG A 621 -22.39 -13.61 -6.62
CA ARG A 621 -21.70 -14.03 -7.86
C ARG A 621 -20.30 -13.43 -7.95
N LEU A 622 -20.16 -12.14 -7.66
CA LEU A 622 -18.84 -11.49 -7.61
C LEU A 622 -17.92 -12.15 -6.56
N PHE A 623 -18.43 -12.45 -5.37
CA PHE A 623 -17.67 -13.15 -4.33
C PHE A 623 -17.21 -14.53 -4.80
N LEU A 624 -18.09 -15.30 -5.47
CA LEU A 624 -17.70 -16.59 -6.06
C LEU A 624 -16.60 -16.46 -7.10
N VAL A 625 -16.70 -15.48 -8.00
CA VAL A 625 -15.65 -15.23 -9.01
C VAL A 625 -14.32 -14.92 -8.31
N LEU A 626 -14.33 -14.08 -7.28
CA LEU A 626 -13.14 -13.75 -6.51
C LEU A 626 -12.58 -14.98 -5.76
N ALA A 627 -13.45 -15.81 -5.19
CA ALA A 627 -13.06 -17.01 -4.44
C ALA A 627 -12.45 -18.08 -5.36
N ASN A 628 -12.99 -18.25 -6.56
CA ASN A 628 -12.48 -19.19 -7.55
C ASN A 628 -11.12 -18.76 -8.14
N ASN A 629 -10.85 -17.45 -8.17
CA ASN A 629 -9.57 -16.90 -8.61
C ASN A 629 -8.54 -16.75 -7.46
N ALA A 630 -8.91 -17.07 -6.22
CA ALA A 630 -7.97 -17.06 -5.09
C ALA A 630 -6.98 -18.24 -5.20
N ALA A 631 -5.73 -18.06 -4.76
CA ALA A 631 -4.77 -19.15 -4.81
C ALA A 631 -5.18 -20.32 -3.89
N SER A 632 -4.85 -21.55 -4.29
CA SER A 632 -5.29 -22.75 -3.56
C SER A 632 -4.57 -22.89 -2.21
N PRO A 633 -5.27 -23.31 -1.12
CA PRO A 633 -4.63 -23.61 0.15
C PRO A 633 -3.67 -24.82 0.09
N ALA A 634 -3.86 -25.74 -0.86
CA ALA A 634 -3.04 -26.95 -0.99
C ALA A 634 -1.62 -26.61 -1.51
N GLU A 635 -1.50 -25.70 -2.49
CA GLU A 635 -0.21 -25.17 -2.94
C GLU A 635 0.53 -24.40 -1.84
N ARG A 636 -0.19 -23.88 -0.83
CA ARG A 636 0.40 -23.07 0.25
C ARG A 636 1.21 -23.90 1.25
N PHE A 637 0.86 -25.16 1.44
CA PHE A 637 1.40 -26.00 2.53
C PHE A 637 2.29 -27.16 2.06
N ASN A 638 2.59 -27.24 0.76
CA ASN A 638 3.40 -28.30 0.14
C ASN A 638 2.97 -29.72 0.58
N LEU A 639 1.66 -29.98 0.66
CA LEU A 639 1.16 -31.28 1.10
C LEU A 639 1.42 -32.35 0.02
N PRO A 640 1.85 -33.58 0.40
CA PRO A 640 2.13 -34.63 -0.56
C PRO A 640 0.86 -35.12 -1.27
N GLU A 641 0.82 -35.02 -2.60
CA GLU A 641 -0.38 -35.31 -3.41
C GLU A 641 -0.89 -36.74 -3.24
N LEU A 642 0.01 -37.73 -3.12
CA LEU A 642 -0.35 -39.15 -3.00
C LEU A 642 -0.93 -39.54 -1.64
N ARG A 643 -0.96 -38.63 -0.66
CA ARG A 643 -1.47 -38.89 0.71
C ARG A 643 -2.42 -37.82 1.22
N LEU A 644 -2.97 -37.05 0.29
CA LEU A 644 -3.94 -36.00 0.57
C LEU A 644 -5.35 -36.56 0.42
N VAL A 645 -6.10 -36.56 1.51
CA VAL A 645 -7.54 -36.83 1.52
C VAL A 645 -8.29 -35.50 1.64
N VAL A 646 -9.13 -35.19 0.65
CA VAL A 646 -9.91 -33.95 0.65
C VAL A 646 -11.35 -34.25 1.05
N MET A 647 -11.73 -33.82 2.26
CA MET A 647 -13.10 -33.92 2.74
C MET A 647 -13.86 -32.64 2.39
N GLY A 648 -14.83 -32.77 1.49
CA GLY A 648 -15.66 -31.68 1.02
C GLY A 648 -16.82 -31.37 1.96
N SER A 649 -17.08 -30.08 2.20
CA SER A 649 -18.32 -29.61 2.83
C SER A 649 -18.90 -28.44 2.05
N GLN A 650 -20.21 -28.41 1.88
CA GLN A 650 -20.89 -27.30 1.21
C GLN A 650 -21.16 -26.17 2.21
N VAL A 651 -20.84 -24.93 1.85
CA VAL A 651 -21.23 -23.75 2.62
C VAL A 651 -22.00 -22.80 1.72
N ASP A 652 -23.23 -22.52 2.12
CA ASP A 652 -24.09 -21.58 1.41
C ASP A 652 -23.51 -20.17 1.51
N ILE A 653 -23.65 -19.38 0.44
CA ILE A 653 -23.51 -17.92 0.48
C ILE A 653 -24.80 -17.22 0.12
#